data_AF-A0A662BLR3-F1
#
_entry.id   AF-A0A662BLR3-F1
#
_cell.length_a   1.000
_cell.length_b   1.000
_cell.length_c   1.000
_cell.angle_alpha   90.00
_cell.angle_beta   90.00
_cell.angle_gamma   90.00
#
_symmetry.space_group_name_H-M   'P 1'
#
loop_
_entity.id
_entity.type
_entity.pdbx_description
1 polymer ?
#
loop_
_entity_poly.entity_id
_entity_poly.type
_entity_poly.pdbx_seq_one_letter_code
_entity_poly.pdbx_strand_id
1 'polypeptide(L)'
;MYLIFDTETTGLPKNWKAPITDVNNWPRAVQIAWQIHDEMGELVEHQDYLIIPEEYNIPYDAEQIHGISTQLAQKEGESLQDVLQLFNEALSKTKFVVGQNVGFDLNIMGCEFHRLGIQTELNELPVLDTCTEKTALLCQIPGGRYGKFKLPTLTELHEKLFQTPFSEAHNATADVEATTRCFLELIRRDNYSSLELERDDQYLKVFREKNSNTIEKIDLKHVNLKKESKKLKEKEQKSKVTDKQSSDSGKTNLTDVAFAHLHNHSQYSILQSTSSVANLVQAAVKDNMPALALTDTGNMMGAFVFVKEILNYNKTAENPIKPIVGCEFFVCDDHLNKKVKDSGYQIVLLAKNKNGYHNLAKMASIAYIDGFYYVPRIDKNIVKKYKEDIIVLSGNSFGEIPNKILNIGEKQAEDALLWWKDEFGDDFYLELNDHKQENEQHINEVLVQFSKKHDVKLVATNNTFYIEKDDSVSHDILLCVKDGEKFDTPKGRGRGFRYGLPNDDYYFKSQKEMKDLFQQVPEAIINIQEIVDKIEIYQLARDVLLPKFDMPPEFYDTEDEKDGGKRGENTYLKYLTFEGAKKRYPDLTDEIKERLDFELMIIENTGYPGYFLIVEDFIKEARKMDVSVGPGRGSAAGSAVAYCLEITNIDPIKYDLLFERFLNPDRVSLPDIDIDFDDEGRQRVIDYVINKYGANQVAQIITYGTMAAKSSIRDTARVLDLPLHDADRIAKLIPGLKLKNIFGDDDKSKSKVKGLRSEEAENVTELINISEGEGLDAETINQARALEGSVRNTGTHACGVIITPEDITNLIPVATAKGTDMYVT
;
A
#
# COMPACT_ATOMS: atom_id res chain seq x y z
N MET A 1 -17.23 -0.36 -49.14
CA MET A 1 -18.22 -0.62 -48.07
C MET A 1 -17.59 -0.27 -46.74
N TYR A 2 -18.40 0.08 -45.74
CA TYR A 2 -17.97 0.38 -44.38
C TYR A 2 -18.15 -0.88 -43.53
N LEU A 3 -17.09 -1.36 -42.87
CA LEU A 3 -17.18 -2.41 -41.85
C LEU A 3 -17.11 -1.74 -40.49
N ILE A 4 -18.19 -1.83 -39.72
CA ILE A 4 -18.23 -1.39 -38.33
C ILE A 4 -18.12 -2.65 -37.48
N PHE A 5 -17.16 -2.73 -36.57
CA PHE A 5 -17.01 -3.88 -35.68
C PHE A 5 -16.58 -3.44 -34.29
N ASP A 6 -16.87 -4.30 -33.32
CA ASP A 6 -16.51 -4.12 -31.92
C ASP A 6 -16.22 -5.49 -31.29
N THR A 7 -15.41 -5.51 -30.24
CA THR A 7 -15.03 -6.74 -29.54
C THR A 7 -15.20 -6.64 -28.04
N GLU A 8 -15.77 -7.69 -27.45
CA GLU A 8 -15.66 -7.91 -26.01
C GLU A 8 -14.44 -8.78 -25.72
N THR A 9 -13.75 -8.51 -24.61
CA THR A 9 -12.46 -9.15 -24.32
C THR A 9 -12.34 -9.60 -22.88
N THR A 10 -11.36 -10.46 -22.61
CA THR A 10 -11.08 -10.93 -21.25
C THR A 10 -10.51 -9.86 -20.31
N GLY A 11 -10.28 -8.63 -20.75
CA GLY A 11 -9.75 -7.56 -19.91
C GLY A 11 -9.04 -6.45 -20.69
N LEU A 12 -8.05 -5.81 -20.07
CA LEU A 12 -7.27 -4.74 -20.69
C LEU A 12 -5.81 -5.19 -20.91
N PRO A 13 -5.10 -4.62 -21.91
CA PRO A 13 -3.71 -4.98 -22.17
C PRO A 13 -2.80 -4.45 -21.06
N LYS A 14 -1.75 -5.21 -20.73
CA LYS A 14 -0.76 -4.79 -19.73
C LYS A 14 -0.03 -3.51 -20.17
N ASN A 15 0.26 -3.41 -21.47
CA ASN A 15 0.90 -2.29 -22.13
C ASN A 15 0.17 -1.99 -23.45
N TRP A 16 -0.49 -0.83 -23.51
CA TRP A 16 -1.19 -0.32 -24.69
C TRP A 16 -0.29 -0.05 -25.91
N LYS A 17 1.04 -0.04 -25.74
CA LYS A 17 2.02 0.20 -26.81
C LYS A 17 2.72 -1.07 -27.29
N ALA A 18 2.38 -2.25 -26.78
CA ALA A 18 3.02 -3.48 -27.21
C ALA A 18 2.61 -3.82 -28.66
N PRO A 19 3.51 -4.41 -29.48
CA PRO A 19 3.13 -4.86 -30.81
C PRO A 19 2.12 -6.03 -30.73
N ILE A 20 1.36 -6.25 -31.80
CA ILE A 20 0.39 -7.37 -31.89
C ILE A 20 1.05 -8.75 -31.82
N THR A 21 2.37 -8.82 -32.04
CA THR A 21 3.15 -10.05 -31.91
C THR A 21 3.38 -10.43 -30.44
N ASP A 22 3.20 -9.50 -29.50
CA ASP A 22 3.26 -9.78 -28.06
C ASP A 22 1.90 -10.30 -27.57
N VAL A 23 1.59 -11.54 -27.96
CA VAL A 23 0.28 -12.16 -27.73
C VAL A 23 -0.07 -12.34 -26.24
N ASN A 24 0.92 -12.28 -25.34
CA ASN A 24 0.71 -12.40 -23.89
C ASN A 24 0.36 -11.05 -23.23
N ASN A 25 0.66 -9.93 -23.89
CA ASN A 25 0.29 -8.60 -23.44
C ASN A 25 -1.19 -8.30 -23.65
N TRP A 26 -1.73 -8.74 -24.80
CA TRP A 26 -3.07 -8.43 -25.25
C TRP A 26 -4.10 -9.45 -24.73
N PRO A 27 -5.30 -9.01 -24.32
CA PRO A 27 -6.35 -9.91 -23.86
C PRO A 27 -6.90 -10.78 -25.01
N ARG A 28 -7.79 -11.72 -24.68
CA ARG A 28 -8.44 -12.61 -25.65
C ARG A 28 -9.78 -12.02 -26.08
N ALA A 29 -10.14 -12.19 -27.35
CA ALA A 29 -11.47 -11.88 -27.85
C ALA A 29 -12.47 -12.91 -27.28
N VAL A 30 -13.63 -12.42 -26.83
CA VAL A 30 -14.71 -13.21 -26.22
C VAL A 30 -15.98 -13.11 -27.07
N GLN A 31 -16.23 -11.93 -27.63
CA GLN A 31 -17.28 -11.70 -28.62
C GLN A 31 -16.70 -10.83 -29.73
N ILE A 32 -17.17 -11.04 -30.95
CA ILE A 32 -17.01 -10.09 -32.05
C ILE A 32 -18.35 -9.92 -32.73
N ALA A 33 -18.73 -8.67 -32.98
CA ALA A 33 -19.86 -8.33 -33.83
C ALA A 33 -19.40 -7.40 -34.95
N TRP A 34 -20.03 -7.50 -36.12
CA TRP A 34 -19.80 -6.55 -37.21
C TRP A 34 -21.03 -6.30 -38.06
N GLN A 35 -21.03 -5.12 -38.69
CA GLN A 35 -21.97 -4.72 -39.72
C GLN A 35 -21.22 -4.25 -40.96
N ILE A 36 -21.65 -4.70 -42.13
CA ILE A 36 -21.20 -4.17 -43.41
C ILE A 36 -22.30 -3.27 -43.95
N HIS A 37 -21.94 -2.02 -44.23
CA HIS A 37 -22.81 -1.05 -44.88
C HIS A 37 -22.30 -0.69 -46.26
N ASP A 38 -23.24 -0.50 -47.18
CA ASP A 38 -22.93 0.09 -48.47
C ASP A 38 -22.50 1.56 -48.32
N GLU A 39 -22.18 2.18 -49.45
CA GLU A 39 -21.74 3.58 -49.46
C GLU A 39 -22.82 4.60 -49.07
N MET A 40 -24.08 4.20 -49.00
CA MET A 40 -25.20 5.05 -48.63
C MET A 40 -25.70 4.78 -47.20
N GLY A 41 -25.04 3.86 -46.48
CA GLY A 41 -25.40 3.49 -45.12
C GLY A 41 -26.43 2.36 -45.03
N GLU A 42 -26.80 1.71 -46.13
CA GLU A 42 -27.71 0.56 -46.09
C GLU A 42 -26.97 -0.69 -45.58
N LEU A 43 -27.61 -1.43 -44.67
CA LEU A 43 -27.06 -2.67 -44.11
C LEU A 43 -27.02 -3.75 -45.19
N VAL A 44 -25.82 -4.29 -45.45
CA VAL A 44 -25.56 -5.40 -46.37
C VAL A 44 -25.46 -6.72 -45.62
N GLU A 45 -24.76 -6.71 -44.48
CA GLU A 45 -24.45 -7.91 -43.70
C GLU A 45 -24.34 -7.55 -42.23
N HIS A 46 -24.77 -8.45 -41.34
CA HIS A 46 -24.59 -8.35 -39.89
C HIS A 46 -24.26 -9.73 -39.33
N GLN A 47 -23.25 -9.81 -38.48
CA GLN A 47 -22.89 -11.02 -37.75
C GLN A 47 -22.51 -10.70 -36.30
N ASP A 48 -22.71 -11.67 -35.42
CA ASP A 48 -22.36 -11.65 -34.00
C ASP A 48 -21.97 -13.06 -33.59
N TYR A 49 -20.77 -13.22 -33.05
CA TYR A 49 -20.22 -14.49 -32.59
C TYR A 49 -19.65 -14.37 -31.18
N LEU A 50 -20.08 -15.27 -30.31
CA LEU A 50 -19.34 -15.62 -29.10
C LEU A 50 -18.20 -16.56 -29.47
N ILE A 51 -17.03 -16.39 -28.85
CA ILE A 51 -15.83 -17.18 -29.13
C ILE A 51 -15.63 -18.20 -28.02
N ILE A 52 -15.45 -19.47 -28.38
CA ILE A 52 -15.15 -20.53 -27.40
C ILE A 52 -13.77 -20.26 -26.77
N PRO A 53 -13.68 -20.17 -25.43
CA PRO A 53 -12.41 -19.95 -24.77
C PRO A 53 -11.59 -21.26 -24.72
N GLU A 54 -10.59 -21.35 -25.59
CA GLU A 54 -9.66 -22.49 -25.70
C GLU A 54 -8.44 -22.31 -24.77
N GLU A 55 -8.35 -23.14 -23.73
CA GLU A 55 -7.28 -23.13 -22.71
C GLU A 55 -7.22 -21.91 -21.78
N TYR A 56 -8.28 -21.10 -21.74
CA TYR A 56 -8.43 -19.99 -20.79
C TYR A 56 -9.87 -19.92 -20.27
N ASN A 57 -10.06 -19.15 -19.19
CA ASN A 57 -11.38 -18.80 -18.67
C ASN A 57 -11.58 -17.29 -18.86
N ILE A 58 -12.83 -16.88 -19.07
CA ILE A 58 -13.20 -15.46 -19.08
C ILE A 58 -13.17 -14.97 -17.62
N PRO A 59 -12.37 -13.94 -17.28
CA PRO A 59 -12.22 -13.47 -15.91
C PRO A 59 -13.53 -12.91 -15.34
N TYR A 60 -13.70 -13.03 -14.01
CA TYR A 60 -14.91 -12.58 -13.32
C TYR A 60 -15.21 -11.09 -13.56
N ASP A 61 -14.20 -10.22 -13.46
CA ASP A 61 -14.38 -8.78 -13.62
C ASP A 61 -14.78 -8.43 -15.06
N ALA A 62 -14.29 -9.18 -16.06
CA ALA A 62 -14.72 -9.03 -17.45
C ALA A 62 -16.19 -9.49 -17.61
N GLU A 63 -16.56 -10.64 -17.04
CA GLU A 63 -17.95 -11.12 -17.02
C GLU A 63 -18.90 -10.09 -16.40
N GLN A 64 -18.51 -9.38 -15.33
CA GLN A 64 -19.36 -8.35 -14.72
C GLN A 64 -19.62 -7.15 -15.65
N ILE A 65 -18.68 -6.85 -16.54
CA ILE A 65 -18.78 -5.77 -17.52
C ILE A 65 -19.72 -6.21 -18.65
N HIS A 66 -19.34 -7.21 -19.44
CA HIS A 66 -20.03 -7.58 -20.69
C HIS A 66 -21.06 -8.72 -20.53
N GLY A 67 -21.03 -9.46 -19.42
CA GLY A 67 -22.03 -10.49 -19.11
C GLY A 67 -21.80 -11.87 -19.72
N ILE A 68 -20.65 -12.12 -20.34
CA ILE A 68 -20.35 -13.39 -21.02
C ILE A 68 -19.54 -14.26 -20.07
N SER A 69 -20.15 -15.33 -19.55
CA SER A 69 -19.43 -16.28 -18.71
C SER A 69 -18.68 -17.32 -19.57
N THR A 70 -17.65 -17.94 -18.99
CA THR A 70 -16.95 -19.07 -19.62
C THR A 70 -17.92 -20.17 -20.04
N GLN A 71 -18.92 -20.48 -19.20
CA GLN A 71 -19.93 -21.49 -19.53
C GLN A 71 -20.84 -21.08 -20.68
N LEU A 72 -21.21 -19.79 -20.77
CA LEU A 72 -22.03 -19.29 -21.88
C LEU A 72 -21.25 -19.40 -23.18
N ALA A 73 -20.02 -18.92 -23.21
CA ALA A 73 -19.16 -18.97 -24.38
C ALA A 73 -18.84 -20.41 -24.83
N GLN A 74 -18.64 -21.35 -23.90
CA GLN A 74 -18.46 -22.77 -24.23
C GLN A 74 -19.71 -23.42 -24.83
N LYS A 75 -20.90 -22.96 -24.44
CA LYS A 75 -22.17 -23.57 -24.85
C LYS A 75 -22.70 -23.00 -26.17
N GLU A 76 -22.54 -21.70 -26.36
CA GLU A 76 -23.17 -20.94 -27.46
C GLU A 76 -22.16 -20.26 -28.38
N GLY A 77 -20.86 -20.41 -28.11
CA GLY A 77 -19.80 -19.87 -28.96
C GLY A 77 -19.41 -20.77 -30.12
N GLU A 78 -18.66 -20.17 -31.03
CA GLU A 78 -18.05 -20.80 -32.20
C GLU A 78 -16.51 -20.84 -32.04
N SER A 79 -15.84 -21.67 -32.85
CA SER A 79 -14.37 -21.74 -32.80
C SER A 79 -13.75 -20.42 -33.26
N LEU A 80 -12.68 -19.98 -32.59
CA LEU A 80 -11.97 -18.75 -32.97
C LEU A 80 -11.51 -18.80 -34.43
N GLN A 81 -11.04 -19.96 -34.88
CA GLN A 81 -10.56 -20.16 -36.24
C GLN A 81 -11.65 -19.88 -37.30
N ASP A 82 -12.87 -20.41 -37.09
CA ASP A 82 -13.98 -20.22 -38.04
C ASP A 82 -14.44 -18.77 -38.05
N VAL A 83 -14.54 -18.14 -36.88
CA VAL A 83 -14.90 -16.72 -36.74
C VAL A 83 -13.89 -15.82 -37.46
N LEU A 84 -12.59 -16.07 -37.32
CA LEU A 84 -11.55 -15.31 -38.01
C LEU A 84 -11.61 -15.46 -39.54
N GLN A 85 -11.99 -16.63 -40.05
CA GLN A 85 -12.17 -16.84 -41.49
C GLN A 85 -13.36 -16.03 -42.02
N LEU A 86 -14.51 -16.10 -41.34
CA LEU A 86 -15.70 -15.33 -41.67
C LEU A 86 -15.44 -13.82 -41.61
N PHE A 87 -14.68 -13.37 -40.61
CA PHE A 87 -14.30 -11.97 -40.49
C PHE A 87 -13.36 -11.53 -41.63
N ASN A 88 -12.40 -12.37 -42.06
CA ASN A 88 -11.59 -12.10 -43.24
C ASN A 88 -12.43 -12.02 -44.54
N GLU A 89 -13.45 -12.88 -44.68
CA GLU A 89 -14.39 -12.79 -45.81
C GLU A 89 -15.16 -11.46 -45.79
N ALA A 90 -15.59 -11.00 -44.61
CA ALA A 90 -16.21 -9.70 -44.44
C ALA A 90 -15.24 -8.56 -44.81
N LEU A 91 -13.98 -8.61 -44.33
CA LEU A 91 -12.93 -7.64 -44.65
C LEU A 91 -12.66 -7.55 -46.15
N SER A 92 -12.67 -8.68 -46.88
CA SER A 92 -12.42 -8.68 -48.34
C SER A 92 -13.45 -7.89 -49.17
N LYS A 93 -14.65 -7.65 -48.60
CA LYS A 93 -15.74 -6.88 -49.23
C LYS A 93 -15.67 -5.39 -48.88
N THR A 94 -14.79 -4.99 -47.97
CA THR A 94 -14.83 -3.67 -47.33
C THR A 94 -13.68 -2.78 -47.79
N LYS A 95 -13.87 -1.48 -47.59
CA LYS A 95 -12.89 -0.45 -47.95
C LYS A 95 -12.39 0.29 -46.72
N PHE A 96 -13.28 0.52 -45.77
CA PHE A 96 -12.98 1.22 -44.53
C PHE A 96 -13.39 0.37 -43.35
N VAL A 97 -12.56 0.38 -42.32
CA VAL A 97 -12.89 -0.10 -41.00
C VAL A 97 -13.31 1.08 -40.15
N VAL A 98 -14.42 0.93 -39.44
CA VAL A 98 -15.07 1.97 -38.66
C VAL A 98 -15.27 1.45 -37.24
N GLY A 99 -15.07 2.31 -36.26
CA GLY A 99 -15.38 1.97 -34.87
C GLY A 99 -15.26 3.18 -33.95
N GLN A 100 -15.54 2.98 -32.66
CA GLN A 100 -15.35 3.98 -31.62
C GLN A 100 -14.09 3.65 -30.84
N ASN A 101 -13.00 4.41 -31.01
CA ASN A 101 -11.69 4.09 -30.44
C ASN A 101 -11.18 2.71 -30.90
N VAL A 102 -11.38 2.42 -32.20
CA VAL A 102 -11.23 1.11 -32.84
C VAL A 102 -9.78 0.58 -32.85
N GLY A 103 -8.82 1.45 -32.54
CA GLY A 103 -7.42 1.03 -32.38
C GLY A 103 -7.24 -0.07 -31.33
N PHE A 104 -8.12 -0.15 -30.32
CA PHE A 104 -8.11 -1.27 -29.38
C PHE A 104 -8.51 -2.58 -30.06
N ASP A 105 -9.70 -2.62 -30.69
CA ASP A 105 -10.28 -3.78 -31.35
C ASP A 105 -9.40 -4.31 -32.50
N LEU A 106 -8.78 -3.40 -33.27
CA LEU A 106 -7.82 -3.75 -34.31
C LEU A 106 -6.63 -4.53 -33.76
N ASN A 107 -6.09 -4.13 -32.61
CA ASN A 107 -4.98 -4.83 -31.98
C ASN A 107 -5.42 -6.18 -31.41
N ILE A 108 -6.63 -6.27 -30.82
CA ILE A 108 -7.18 -7.52 -30.31
C ILE A 108 -7.33 -8.54 -31.42
N MET A 109 -8.05 -8.20 -32.48
CA MET A 109 -8.27 -9.10 -33.61
C MET A 109 -6.97 -9.40 -34.35
N GLY A 110 -6.10 -8.39 -34.53
CA GLY A 110 -4.75 -8.59 -35.08
C GLY A 110 -3.92 -9.59 -34.27
N CYS A 111 -4.03 -9.58 -32.94
CA CYS A 111 -3.39 -10.59 -32.08
C CYS A 111 -4.01 -11.97 -32.27
N GLU A 112 -5.35 -12.10 -32.35
CA GLU A 112 -6.00 -13.40 -32.57
C GLU A 112 -5.62 -14.00 -33.94
N PHE A 113 -5.57 -13.19 -35.00
CA PHE A 113 -5.03 -13.61 -36.30
C PHE A 113 -3.58 -14.09 -36.18
N HIS A 114 -2.73 -13.32 -35.48
CA HIS A 114 -1.33 -13.68 -35.27
C HIS A 114 -1.17 -14.99 -34.47
N ARG A 115 -1.99 -15.21 -33.43
CA ARG A 115 -1.97 -16.43 -32.60
C ARG A 115 -2.23 -17.69 -33.41
N LEU A 116 -3.16 -17.64 -34.37
CA LEU A 116 -3.46 -18.78 -35.25
C LEU A 116 -2.65 -18.81 -36.55
N GLY A 117 -1.74 -17.84 -36.76
CA GLY A 117 -0.95 -17.73 -37.99
C GLY A 117 -1.80 -17.47 -39.24
N ILE A 118 -2.99 -16.90 -39.08
CA ILE A 118 -3.90 -16.56 -40.18
C ILE A 118 -3.53 -15.19 -40.73
N GLN A 119 -3.31 -15.08 -42.04
CA GLN A 119 -3.04 -13.81 -42.71
C GLN A 119 -4.31 -12.94 -42.76
N THR A 120 -4.16 -11.63 -42.59
CA THR A 120 -5.27 -10.68 -42.64
C THR A 120 -4.82 -9.32 -43.16
N GLU A 121 -5.71 -8.62 -43.84
CA GLU A 121 -5.53 -7.23 -44.30
C GLU A 121 -6.11 -6.21 -43.29
N LEU A 122 -6.64 -6.66 -42.15
CA LEU A 122 -7.35 -5.83 -41.17
C LEU A 122 -6.60 -4.53 -40.82
N ASN A 123 -5.30 -4.65 -40.52
CA ASN A 123 -4.48 -3.51 -40.08
C ASN A 123 -3.93 -2.67 -41.25
N GLU A 124 -4.18 -3.08 -42.50
CA GLU A 124 -3.81 -2.35 -43.71
C GLU A 124 -4.96 -1.48 -44.24
N LEU A 125 -6.21 -1.81 -43.87
CA LEU A 125 -7.38 -1.05 -44.30
C LEU A 125 -7.44 0.35 -43.66
N PRO A 126 -7.86 1.39 -44.40
CA PRO A 126 -8.10 2.72 -43.86
C PRO A 126 -9.14 2.72 -42.74
N VAL A 127 -8.85 3.47 -41.67
CA VAL A 127 -9.68 3.55 -40.46
C VAL A 127 -10.44 4.88 -40.40
N LEU A 128 -11.75 4.81 -40.10
CA LEU A 128 -12.59 5.97 -39.78
C LEU A 128 -13.12 5.84 -38.35
N ASP A 129 -12.54 6.59 -37.42
CA ASP A 129 -12.88 6.51 -35.99
C ASP A 129 -13.88 7.61 -35.59
N THR A 130 -14.92 7.25 -34.83
CA THR A 130 -15.90 8.21 -34.29
C THR A 130 -15.43 8.89 -32.99
N CYS A 131 -14.36 8.42 -32.37
CA CYS A 131 -13.70 8.99 -31.20
C CYS A 131 -12.51 9.90 -31.59
N THR A 132 -12.78 11.14 -31.99
CA THR A 132 -11.76 12.06 -32.52
C THR A 132 -11.82 13.44 -31.85
N GLU A 133 -10.83 14.28 -32.12
CA GLU A 133 -10.86 15.69 -31.66
C GLU A 133 -12.05 16.45 -32.25
N LYS A 134 -12.53 16.09 -33.45
CA LYS A 134 -13.75 16.65 -34.05
C LYS A 134 -14.98 16.34 -33.20
N THR A 135 -15.15 15.09 -32.78
CA THR A 135 -16.28 14.71 -31.92
C THR A 135 -16.13 15.22 -30.50
N ALA A 136 -14.90 15.40 -29.98
CA ALA A 136 -14.67 16.12 -28.73
C ALA A 136 -15.09 17.60 -28.80
N LEU A 137 -14.81 18.29 -29.92
CA LEU A 137 -15.27 19.66 -30.16
C LEU A 137 -16.79 19.75 -30.33
N LEU A 138 -17.41 18.72 -30.89
CA LEU A 138 -18.87 18.61 -31.00
C LEU A 138 -19.51 18.43 -29.61
N CYS A 139 -18.98 17.54 -28.78
CA CYS A 139 -19.55 17.22 -27.47
C CYS A 139 -19.22 18.28 -26.41
N GLN A 140 -18.04 18.92 -26.47
CA GLN A 140 -17.55 19.94 -25.53
C GLN A 140 -17.50 19.49 -24.07
N ILE A 141 -17.15 18.22 -23.84
CA ILE A 141 -17.09 17.66 -22.49
C ILE A 141 -15.82 18.17 -21.78
N PRO A 142 -15.94 18.78 -20.59
CA PRO A 142 -14.77 19.31 -19.88
C PRO A 142 -13.82 18.20 -19.38
N GLY A 143 -12.57 18.57 -19.10
CA GLY A 143 -11.58 17.66 -18.48
C GLY A 143 -10.68 16.88 -19.44
N GLY A 144 -10.55 17.28 -20.71
CA GLY A 144 -9.56 16.70 -21.60
C GLY A 144 -8.12 17.06 -21.20
N ARG A 145 -7.14 16.28 -21.71
CA ARG A 145 -5.72 16.52 -21.41
C ARG A 145 -5.24 17.81 -22.08
N TYR A 146 -4.30 18.51 -21.44
CA TYR A 146 -3.68 19.74 -21.96
C TYR A 146 -4.67 20.87 -22.30
N GLY A 147 -5.78 20.97 -21.55
CA GLY A 147 -6.80 22.01 -21.75
C GLY A 147 -7.74 21.78 -22.94
N LYS A 148 -7.66 20.60 -23.60
CA LYS A 148 -8.62 20.19 -24.64
C LYS A 148 -9.93 19.67 -24.02
N PHE A 149 -10.96 19.49 -24.85
CA PHE A 149 -12.16 18.73 -24.46
C PHE A 149 -11.86 17.23 -24.33
N LYS A 150 -12.60 16.54 -23.47
CA LYS A 150 -12.55 15.08 -23.31
C LYS A 150 -13.08 14.42 -24.59
N LEU A 151 -12.38 13.38 -25.06
CA LEU A 151 -12.90 12.51 -26.11
C LEU A 151 -14.19 11.83 -25.60
N PRO A 152 -15.30 11.86 -26.35
CA PRO A 152 -16.56 11.30 -25.89
C PRO A 152 -16.50 9.77 -25.87
N THR A 153 -17.10 9.16 -24.86
CA THR A 153 -17.51 7.74 -24.90
C THR A 153 -18.59 7.54 -25.96
N LEU A 154 -18.83 6.30 -26.37
CA LEU A 154 -19.90 5.98 -27.33
C LEU A 154 -21.26 6.49 -26.82
N THR A 155 -21.56 6.28 -25.54
CA THR A 155 -22.81 6.73 -24.92
C THR A 155 -22.94 8.26 -24.93
N GLU A 156 -21.86 8.99 -24.57
CA GLU A 156 -21.86 10.45 -24.60
C GLU A 156 -22.01 11.00 -26.02
N LEU A 157 -21.39 10.37 -27.02
CA LEU A 157 -21.55 10.75 -28.43
C LEU A 157 -22.96 10.46 -28.93
N HIS A 158 -23.50 9.29 -28.63
CA HIS A 158 -24.85 8.90 -28.99
C HIS A 158 -25.89 9.85 -28.36
N GLU A 159 -25.75 10.16 -27.07
CA GLU A 159 -26.62 11.13 -26.38
C GLU A 159 -26.53 12.51 -27.01
N LYS A 160 -25.32 12.97 -27.38
CA LYS A 160 -25.14 14.26 -28.07
C LYS A 160 -25.83 14.31 -29.42
N LEU A 161 -25.81 13.22 -30.18
CA LEU A 161 -26.37 13.15 -31.53
C LEU A 161 -27.89 12.93 -31.52
N PHE A 162 -28.41 12.12 -30.60
CA PHE A 162 -29.79 11.60 -30.61
C PHE A 162 -30.62 11.95 -29.36
N GLN A 163 -30.10 12.73 -28.41
CA GLN A 163 -30.75 13.14 -27.15
C GLN A 163 -31.22 11.96 -26.28
N THR A 164 -30.66 10.78 -26.51
CA THR A 164 -30.99 9.55 -25.80
C THR A 164 -29.70 8.77 -25.58
N PRO A 165 -29.38 8.33 -24.35
CA PRO A 165 -28.34 7.33 -24.14
C PRO A 165 -28.82 5.96 -24.64
N PHE A 166 -27.91 5.06 -25.02
CA PHE A 166 -28.26 3.68 -25.33
C PHE A 166 -28.03 2.77 -24.11
N SER A 167 -28.90 1.76 -23.93
CA SER A 167 -29.07 1.04 -22.67
C SER A 167 -28.23 -0.23 -22.52
N GLU A 168 -27.48 -0.63 -23.55
CA GLU A 168 -26.76 -1.92 -23.63
C GLU A 168 -25.28 -1.74 -24.00
N ALA A 169 -24.59 -0.76 -23.39
CA ALA A 169 -23.15 -0.61 -23.55
C ALA A 169 -22.41 -1.84 -22.99
N HIS A 170 -21.28 -2.22 -23.61
CA HIS A 170 -20.52 -3.45 -23.34
C HIS A 170 -21.24 -4.71 -23.80
N ASN A 171 -21.81 -4.62 -24.99
CA ASN A 171 -22.26 -5.74 -25.78
C ASN A 171 -21.89 -5.40 -27.23
N ALA A 172 -20.95 -6.14 -27.81
CA ALA A 172 -20.39 -5.83 -29.13
C ALA A 172 -21.48 -5.54 -30.18
N THR A 173 -22.60 -6.26 -30.15
CA THR A 173 -23.69 -6.08 -31.12
C THR A 173 -24.43 -4.76 -30.94
N ALA A 174 -24.68 -4.36 -29.70
CA ALA A 174 -25.29 -3.07 -29.37
C ALA A 174 -24.32 -1.90 -29.63
N ASP A 175 -23.04 -2.09 -29.32
CA ASP A 175 -21.98 -1.11 -29.53
C ASP A 175 -21.70 -0.89 -31.03
N VAL A 176 -21.69 -1.95 -31.85
CA VAL A 176 -21.64 -1.84 -33.31
C VAL A 176 -22.84 -1.08 -33.85
N GLU A 177 -24.07 -1.40 -33.42
CA GLU A 177 -25.26 -0.68 -33.89
C GLU A 177 -25.22 0.81 -33.50
N ALA A 178 -24.86 1.12 -32.26
CA ALA A 178 -24.72 2.50 -31.79
C ALA A 178 -23.61 3.25 -32.54
N THR A 179 -22.49 2.59 -32.81
CA THR A 179 -21.35 3.15 -33.55
C THR A 179 -21.70 3.39 -35.01
N THR A 180 -22.33 2.43 -35.69
CA THR A 180 -22.89 2.58 -37.04
C THR A 180 -23.77 3.82 -37.11
N ARG A 181 -24.72 3.92 -36.17
CA ARG A 181 -25.68 5.03 -36.15
C ARG A 181 -24.98 6.38 -35.94
N CYS A 182 -24.03 6.46 -35.01
CA CYS A 182 -23.24 7.67 -34.78
C CYS A 182 -22.41 8.05 -36.01
N PHE A 183 -21.73 7.08 -36.64
CA PHE A 183 -20.91 7.28 -37.83
C PHE A 183 -21.72 7.85 -39.00
N LEU A 184 -22.84 7.23 -39.35
CA LEU A 184 -23.71 7.67 -40.45
C LEU A 184 -24.30 9.07 -40.16
N GLU A 185 -24.66 9.35 -38.90
CA GLU A 185 -25.15 10.67 -38.50
C GLU A 185 -24.05 11.74 -38.56
N LEU A 186 -22.79 11.38 -38.25
CA LEU A 186 -21.64 12.27 -38.39
C LEU A 186 -21.37 12.60 -39.86
N ILE A 187 -21.51 11.63 -40.79
CA ILE A 187 -21.46 11.88 -42.24
C ILE A 187 -22.58 12.85 -42.63
N ARG A 188 -23.82 12.57 -42.20
CA ARG A 188 -24.99 13.42 -42.51
C ARG A 188 -24.83 14.86 -42.05
N ARG A 189 -24.12 15.07 -40.93
CA ARG A 189 -23.82 16.39 -40.32
C ARG A 189 -22.49 17.00 -40.77
N ASP A 190 -21.88 16.52 -41.85
CA ASP A 190 -20.63 17.05 -42.41
C ASP A 190 -19.42 17.03 -41.46
N ASN A 191 -19.38 16.08 -40.51
CA ASN A 191 -18.21 15.90 -39.63
C ASN A 191 -17.09 15.09 -40.30
N TYR A 192 -17.38 14.44 -41.42
CA TYR A 192 -16.42 13.80 -42.32
C TYR A 192 -16.38 14.53 -43.66
N SER A 193 -15.17 14.74 -44.19
CA SER A 193 -14.95 15.33 -45.52
C SER A 193 -15.05 14.28 -46.64
N SER A 194 -15.31 14.73 -47.87
CA SER A 194 -15.25 13.88 -49.08
C SER A 194 -13.87 13.22 -49.24
N LEU A 195 -12.80 13.93 -48.86
CA LEU A 195 -11.43 13.39 -48.84
C LEU A 195 -11.26 12.24 -47.86
N GLU A 196 -11.74 12.37 -46.63
CA GLU A 196 -11.67 11.31 -45.60
C GLU A 196 -12.46 10.06 -46.01
N LEU A 197 -13.59 10.24 -46.71
CA LEU A 197 -14.41 9.14 -47.21
C LEU A 197 -13.92 8.59 -48.56
N GLU A 198 -12.89 9.20 -49.15
CA GLU A 198 -12.39 8.96 -50.51
C GLU A 198 -13.52 8.94 -51.57
N ARG A 199 -14.33 10.00 -51.56
CA ARG A 199 -15.47 10.22 -52.45
C ARG A 199 -15.37 11.55 -53.18
N ASP A 200 -16.18 11.73 -54.21
CA ASP A 200 -16.31 13.00 -54.91
C ASP A 200 -17.04 14.06 -54.07
N ASP A 201 -16.95 15.33 -54.50
CA ASP A 201 -17.53 16.46 -53.78
C ASP A 201 -19.07 16.49 -53.77
N GLN A 202 -19.73 15.67 -54.61
CA GLN A 202 -21.19 15.55 -54.63
C GLN A 202 -21.70 14.49 -53.65
N TYR A 203 -20.86 13.56 -53.23
CA TYR A 203 -21.24 12.45 -52.35
C TYR A 203 -21.97 12.90 -51.08
N LEU A 204 -21.42 13.85 -50.31
CA LEU A 204 -22.04 14.30 -49.06
C LEU A 204 -23.43 14.89 -49.29
N LYS A 205 -23.63 15.57 -50.43
CA LYS A 205 -24.94 16.10 -50.83
C LYS A 205 -25.91 14.95 -51.12
N VAL A 206 -25.51 13.97 -51.92
CA VAL A 206 -26.33 12.80 -52.27
C VAL A 206 -26.66 11.98 -51.01
N PHE A 207 -25.69 11.79 -50.12
CA PHE A 207 -25.87 11.07 -48.86
C PHE A 207 -26.93 11.73 -47.97
N ARG A 208 -26.94 13.07 -47.86
CA ARG A 208 -27.98 13.81 -47.13
C ARG A 208 -29.35 13.77 -47.79
N GLU A 209 -29.40 13.80 -49.14
CA GLU A 209 -30.66 13.70 -49.87
C GLU A 209 -31.31 12.32 -49.64
N LYS A 210 -30.50 11.25 -49.64
CA LYS A 210 -30.95 9.89 -49.33
C LYS A 210 -31.28 9.69 -47.85
N ASN A 211 -30.49 10.27 -46.95
CA ASN A 211 -30.67 10.24 -45.50
C ASN A 211 -31.16 11.59 -44.98
N SER A 212 -32.37 12.00 -45.36
CA SER A 212 -32.90 13.34 -45.06
C SER A 212 -33.32 13.54 -43.60
N ASN A 213 -33.73 12.47 -42.93
CA ASN A 213 -34.04 12.46 -41.50
C ASN A 213 -32.81 12.06 -40.68
N THR A 214 -32.90 12.24 -39.36
CA THR A 214 -31.92 11.67 -38.42
C THR A 214 -31.82 10.16 -38.65
N ILE A 215 -30.60 9.61 -38.63
CA ILE A 215 -30.38 8.18 -38.87
C ILE A 215 -31.18 7.34 -37.84
N GLU A 216 -32.04 6.46 -38.36
CA GLU A 216 -32.90 5.58 -37.58
C GLU A 216 -32.12 4.36 -37.07
N LYS A 217 -32.68 3.67 -36.07
CA LYS A 217 -32.13 2.43 -35.53
C LYS A 217 -32.52 1.25 -36.46
N ILE A 218 -31.67 0.23 -36.56
CA ILE A 218 -31.88 -0.93 -37.44
C ILE A 218 -32.73 -2.01 -36.74
N ASP A 219 -32.99 -1.86 -35.44
CA ASP A 219 -33.82 -2.74 -34.60
C ASP A 219 -33.34 -4.20 -34.58
N LEU A 220 -32.01 -4.37 -34.49
CA LEU A 220 -31.40 -5.68 -34.25
C LEU A 220 -31.79 -6.21 -32.87
N LYS A 221 -32.02 -7.52 -32.77
CA LYS A 221 -32.32 -8.18 -31.49
C LYS A 221 -31.02 -8.45 -30.74
N HIS A 222 -30.80 -7.72 -29.66
CA HIS A 222 -29.68 -7.94 -28.76
C HIS A 222 -30.05 -8.98 -27.69
N VAL A 223 -29.18 -9.97 -27.50
CA VAL A 223 -29.34 -10.94 -26.41
C VAL A 223 -28.80 -10.31 -25.13
N ASN A 224 -29.58 -10.38 -24.05
CA ASN A 224 -29.09 -9.94 -22.74
C ASN A 224 -28.17 -11.01 -22.15
N LEU A 225 -26.87 -10.90 -22.46
CA LEU A 225 -25.84 -11.89 -22.10
C LEU A 225 -25.76 -12.11 -20.57
N LYS A 226 -25.87 -11.04 -19.77
CA LYS A 226 -25.93 -11.12 -18.30
C LYS A 226 -27.05 -12.04 -17.81
N LYS A 227 -28.24 -11.93 -18.42
CA LYS A 227 -29.40 -12.75 -18.06
C LYS A 227 -29.20 -14.21 -18.46
N GLU A 228 -28.61 -14.49 -19.62
CA GLU A 228 -28.35 -15.87 -20.07
C GLU A 228 -27.27 -16.54 -19.22
N SER A 229 -26.16 -15.86 -18.94
CA SER A 229 -25.11 -16.33 -18.02
C SER A 229 -25.68 -16.65 -16.63
N LYS A 230 -26.54 -15.78 -16.10
CA LYS A 230 -27.21 -16.02 -14.81
C LYS A 230 -28.11 -17.25 -14.83
N LYS A 231 -28.90 -17.46 -15.91
CA LYS A 231 -29.74 -18.67 -16.05
C LYS A 231 -28.91 -19.96 -16.07
N LEU A 232 -27.72 -19.94 -16.68
CA LEU A 232 -26.81 -21.09 -16.68
C LEU A 232 -26.26 -21.36 -15.28
N LYS A 233 -25.78 -20.32 -14.57
CA LYS A 233 -25.33 -20.43 -13.18
C LYS A 233 -26.43 -20.98 -12.25
N GLU A 234 -27.66 -20.49 -12.37
CA GLU A 234 -28.80 -20.97 -11.58
C GLU A 234 -29.16 -22.44 -11.87
N LYS A 235 -29.02 -22.89 -13.12
CA LYS A 235 -29.23 -24.31 -13.49
C LYS A 235 -28.16 -25.21 -12.89
N GLU A 236 -26.89 -24.81 -12.94
CA GLU A 236 -25.78 -25.56 -12.34
C GLU A 236 -25.86 -25.59 -10.82
N GLN A 237 -26.19 -24.47 -10.17
CA GLN A 237 -26.40 -24.42 -8.73
C GLN A 237 -27.56 -25.35 -8.32
N LYS A 238 -28.66 -25.38 -9.06
CA LYS A 238 -29.75 -26.35 -8.81
C LYS A 238 -29.26 -27.79 -8.96
N SER A 239 -28.47 -28.11 -9.98
CA SER A 239 -27.86 -29.44 -10.13
C SER A 239 -26.94 -29.80 -8.96
N LYS A 240 -26.07 -28.88 -8.52
CA LYS A 240 -25.18 -29.04 -7.34
C LYS A 240 -25.95 -29.18 -6.02
N VAL A 241 -27.10 -28.51 -5.89
CA VAL A 241 -27.99 -28.65 -4.71
C VAL A 241 -28.65 -30.03 -4.67
N THR A 242 -28.95 -30.63 -5.83
CA THR A 242 -29.48 -32.01 -5.89
C THR A 242 -28.44 -33.06 -5.45
N ASP A 243 -27.15 -32.85 -5.76
CA ASP A 243 -26.07 -33.72 -5.25
C ASP A 243 -25.72 -33.47 -3.78
N LYS A 244 -25.87 -32.22 -3.29
CA LYS A 244 -25.64 -31.86 -1.87
C LYS A 244 -26.60 -32.51 -0.87
N GLN A 245 -27.73 -33.07 -1.31
CA GLN A 245 -28.60 -33.87 -0.42
C GLN A 245 -28.00 -35.24 -0.03
N SER A 246 -26.83 -35.61 -0.55
CA SER A 246 -26.16 -36.87 -0.23
C SER A 246 -24.83 -36.74 0.54
N SER A 247 -24.41 -35.52 0.91
CA SER A 247 -23.23 -35.30 1.75
C SER A 247 -23.53 -34.38 2.94
N ASP A 248 -24.27 -34.92 3.91
CA ASP A 248 -24.30 -34.41 5.29
C ASP A 248 -22.95 -34.75 5.96
N SER A 249 -21.85 -34.19 5.46
CA SER A 249 -20.54 -34.33 6.09
C SER A 249 -20.43 -33.31 7.22
N GLY A 250 -20.82 -33.78 8.41
CA GLY A 250 -20.66 -33.21 9.75
C GLY A 250 -20.19 -31.75 9.86
N LYS A 251 -21.07 -30.90 10.40
CA LYS A 251 -20.67 -29.60 10.96
C LYS A 251 -19.58 -29.83 12.02
N THR A 252 -18.33 -29.56 11.67
CA THR A 252 -17.24 -29.54 12.65
C THR A 252 -17.55 -28.43 13.65
N ASN A 253 -17.64 -28.80 14.93
CA ASN A 253 -17.96 -27.82 15.96
C ASN A 253 -16.74 -26.93 16.23
N LEU A 254 -16.83 -25.64 15.86
CA LEU A 254 -15.78 -24.65 16.06
C LEU A 254 -15.83 -23.96 17.44
N THR A 255 -16.74 -24.36 18.34
CA THR A 255 -16.90 -23.69 19.65
C THR A 255 -15.59 -23.59 20.42
N ASP A 256 -14.82 -24.68 20.45
CA ASP A 256 -13.61 -24.79 21.29
C ASP A 256 -12.31 -24.47 20.52
N VAL A 257 -12.39 -24.13 19.23
CA VAL A 257 -11.22 -23.78 18.41
C VAL A 257 -10.85 -22.32 18.64
N ALA A 258 -9.60 -22.01 18.97
CA ALA A 258 -9.18 -20.61 19.10
C ALA A 258 -8.97 -19.96 17.72
N PHE A 259 -9.27 -18.66 17.62
CA PHE A 259 -9.01 -17.84 16.44
C PHE A 259 -8.05 -16.69 16.80
N ALA A 260 -7.15 -16.36 15.88
CA ALA A 260 -6.22 -15.24 15.98
C ALA A 260 -6.18 -14.50 14.65
N HIS A 261 -6.22 -13.16 14.68
CA HIS A 261 -6.10 -12.38 13.45
C HIS A 261 -4.65 -12.37 12.95
N LEU A 262 -4.46 -12.79 11.69
CA LEU A 262 -3.14 -12.88 11.03
C LEU A 262 -2.87 -11.75 10.03
N HIS A 263 -3.87 -10.93 9.71
CA HIS A 263 -3.79 -9.83 8.73
C HIS A 263 -4.49 -8.59 9.30
N ASN A 264 -3.70 -7.70 9.91
CA ASN A 264 -4.21 -6.49 10.57
C ASN A 264 -3.30 -5.30 10.29
N HIS A 265 -3.92 -4.14 10.08
CA HIS A 265 -3.25 -2.87 9.92
C HIS A 265 -3.36 -2.04 11.19
N SER A 266 -2.29 -1.35 11.53
CA SER A 266 -2.26 -0.34 12.57
C SER A 266 -2.13 1.06 11.99
N GLN A 267 -2.13 2.07 12.85
CA GLN A 267 -1.83 3.47 12.53
C GLN A 267 -0.52 3.67 11.74
N TYR A 268 0.38 2.69 11.70
CA TYR A 268 1.61 2.71 10.90
C TYR A 268 1.40 2.28 9.43
N SER A 269 0.23 1.73 9.08
CA SER A 269 -0.33 1.81 7.74
C SER A 269 -0.83 3.24 7.51
N ILE A 270 0.13 4.14 7.24
CA ILE A 270 -0.04 5.61 7.27
C ILE A 270 -1.24 6.04 6.45
N LEU A 271 -2.15 6.79 7.09
CA LEU A 271 -3.41 7.29 6.54
C LEU A 271 -4.32 6.20 5.91
N GLN A 272 -4.18 4.94 6.32
CA GLN A 272 -5.00 3.82 5.86
C GLN A 272 -5.68 3.06 6.99
N SER A 273 -5.19 3.18 8.23
CA SER A 273 -5.82 2.55 9.39
C SER A 273 -5.91 3.53 10.55
N THR A 274 -7.03 3.45 11.27
CA THR A 274 -7.30 4.20 12.51
C THR A 274 -6.94 3.39 13.76
N SER A 275 -6.62 2.10 13.61
CA SER A 275 -6.32 1.19 14.71
C SER A 275 -4.97 1.49 15.34
N SER A 276 -4.94 1.99 16.57
CA SER A 276 -3.67 2.06 17.30
C SER A 276 -3.19 0.67 17.71
N VAL A 277 -1.87 0.48 17.81
CA VAL A 277 -1.26 -0.76 18.31
C VAL A 277 -1.86 -1.18 19.66
N ALA A 278 -2.04 -0.22 20.57
CA ALA A 278 -2.64 -0.49 21.88
C ALA A 278 -4.09 -0.96 21.77
N ASN A 279 -4.89 -0.39 20.87
CA ASN A 279 -6.29 -0.81 20.68
C ASN A 279 -6.38 -2.21 20.07
N LEU A 280 -5.50 -2.56 19.12
CA LEU A 280 -5.44 -3.92 18.55
C LEU A 280 -5.13 -4.95 19.65
N VAL A 281 -4.13 -4.68 20.49
CA VAL A 281 -3.79 -5.56 21.62
C VAL A 281 -4.96 -5.68 22.59
N GLN A 282 -5.61 -4.57 22.94
CA GLN A 282 -6.77 -4.58 23.83
C GLN A 282 -7.96 -5.36 23.25
N ALA A 283 -8.22 -5.26 21.95
CA ALA A 283 -9.28 -6.01 21.28
C ALA A 283 -9.00 -7.53 21.32
N ALA A 284 -7.75 -7.94 21.02
CA ALA A 284 -7.33 -9.34 21.13
C ALA A 284 -7.43 -9.88 22.56
N VAL A 285 -7.05 -9.06 23.57
CA VAL A 285 -7.18 -9.41 25.00
C VAL A 285 -8.64 -9.56 25.40
N LYS A 286 -9.50 -8.61 25.03
CA LYS A 286 -10.94 -8.60 25.35
C LYS A 286 -11.62 -9.88 24.88
N ASP A 287 -11.18 -10.41 23.73
CA ASP A 287 -11.73 -11.60 23.12
C ASP A 287 -10.88 -12.86 23.37
N ASN A 288 -9.87 -12.81 24.25
CA ASN A 288 -9.02 -13.93 24.66
C ASN A 288 -8.37 -14.69 23.48
N MET A 289 -7.86 -13.96 22.49
CA MET A 289 -7.15 -14.55 21.33
C MET A 289 -5.75 -15.02 21.73
N PRO A 290 -5.26 -16.18 21.25
CA PRO A 290 -3.95 -16.73 21.63
C PRO A 290 -2.77 -16.01 20.98
N ALA A 291 -3.01 -15.29 19.88
CA ALA A 291 -2.00 -14.58 19.12
C ALA A 291 -2.62 -13.38 18.41
N LEU A 292 -1.76 -12.46 17.98
CA LEU A 292 -2.13 -11.31 17.16
C LEU A 292 -0.99 -11.03 16.19
N ALA A 293 -1.31 -10.80 14.91
CA ALA A 293 -0.33 -10.36 13.93
C ALA A 293 -0.44 -8.87 13.61
N LEU A 294 0.70 -8.23 13.38
CA LEU A 294 0.78 -6.88 12.81
C LEU A 294 1.40 -6.96 11.41
N THR A 295 0.64 -6.56 10.39
CA THR A 295 1.01 -6.69 8.97
C THR A 295 0.79 -5.37 8.25
N ASP A 296 1.45 -4.30 8.73
CA ASP A 296 1.30 -2.98 8.14
C ASP A 296 1.71 -2.94 6.65
N THR A 297 1.08 -2.03 5.90
CA THR A 297 1.24 -1.95 4.44
C THR A 297 2.64 -1.43 4.07
N GLY A 298 3.45 -2.32 3.51
CA GLY A 298 4.76 -2.05 2.94
C GLY A 298 5.84 -1.60 3.93
N ASN A 299 5.60 -1.69 5.24
CA ASN A 299 6.53 -1.20 6.27
C ASN A 299 6.46 -1.98 7.58
N MET A 300 7.47 -1.77 8.43
CA MET A 300 7.58 -2.41 9.76
C MET A 300 7.73 -1.38 10.89
N MET A 301 7.26 -0.15 10.69
CA MET A 301 7.44 0.98 11.62
C MET A 301 6.84 0.71 13.02
N GLY A 302 5.73 -0.03 13.07
CA GLY A 302 5.04 -0.40 14.30
C GLY A 302 5.62 -1.59 15.07
N ALA A 303 6.55 -2.36 14.47
CA ALA A 303 6.96 -3.67 14.98
C ALA A 303 7.52 -3.62 16.42
N PHE A 304 8.41 -2.66 16.71
CA PHE A 304 8.99 -2.53 18.05
C PHE A 304 7.94 -2.19 19.11
N VAL A 305 7.04 -1.24 18.81
CA VAL A 305 5.97 -0.82 19.74
C VAL A 305 5.00 -1.97 19.99
N PHE A 306 4.64 -2.70 18.93
CA PHE A 306 3.75 -3.85 18.98
C PHE A 306 4.28 -4.98 19.85
N VAL A 307 5.51 -5.45 19.59
CA VAL A 307 6.14 -6.50 20.40
C VAL A 307 6.26 -6.04 21.86
N LYS A 308 6.70 -4.81 22.09
CA LYS A 308 6.84 -4.25 23.45
C LYS A 308 5.52 -4.21 24.20
N GLU A 309 4.43 -3.80 23.56
CA GLU A 309 3.11 -3.69 24.18
C GLU A 309 2.59 -5.07 24.61
N ILE A 310 2.65 -6.06 23.72
CA ILE A 310 2.24 -7.43 24.02
C ILE A 310 3.10 -8.05 25.11
N LEU A 311 4.44 -7.91 25.05
CA LEU A 311 5.33 -8.44 26.08
C LEU A 311 5.09 -7.78 27.44
N ASN A 312 4.71 -6.50 27.48
CA ASN A 312 4.34 -5.85 28.73
C ASN A 312 3.04 -6.39 29.31
N TYR A 313 2.02 -6.61 28.47
CA TYR A 313 0.78 -7.28 28.88
C TYR A 313 1.06 -8.69 29.43
N ASN A 314 1.87 -9.47 28.71
CA ASN A 314 2.19 -10.86 29.07
C ASN A 314 2.90 -11.02 30.42
N LYS A 315 3.54 -9.97 30.97
CA LYS A 315 4.19 -10.03 32.31
C LYS A 315 3.21 -10.32 33.45
N THR A 316 1.95 -9.93 33.29
CA THR A 316 0.92 -10.06 34.32
C THR A 316 -0.32 -10.80 33.83
N ALA A 317 -0.32 -11.27 32.58
CA ALA A 317 -1.47 -11.92 31.97
C ALA A 317 -1.58 -13.38 32.40
N GLU A 318 -2.80 -13.82 32.71
CA GLU A 318 -3.11 -15.25 32.90
C GLU A 318 -3.08 -16.00 31.56
N ASN A 319 -3.51 -15.35 30.48
CA ASN A 319 -3.49 -15.87 29.12
C ASN A 319 -2.59 -14.97 28.24
N PRO A 320 -1.30 -15.33 28.08
CA PRO A 320 -0.38 -14.58 27.23
C PRO A 320 -0.77 -14.63 25.76
N ILE A 321 -0.53 -13.53 25.03
CA ILE A 321 -0.73 -13.43 23.58
C ILE A 321 0.62 -13.59 22.88
N LYS A 322 0.70 -14.41 21.84
CA LYS A 322 1.89 -14.45 20.97
C LYS A 322 1.90 -13.25 20.00
N PRO A 323 2.94 -12.39 20.03
CA PRO A 323 3.10 -11.36 19.01
C PRO A 323 3.63 -11.97 17.70
N ILE A 324 2.93 -11.77 16.59
CA ILE A 324 3.36 -12.19 15.26
C ILE A 324 3.73 -10.94 14.46
N VAL A 325 5.01 -10.73 14.18
CA VAL A 325 5.44 -9.59 13.35
C VAL A 325 5.38 -10.00 11.89
N GLY A 326 4.72 -9.20 11.07
CA GLY A 326 4.63 -9.38 9.63
C GLY A 326 4.68 -8.06 8.86
N CYS A 327 4.43 -8.13 7.56
CA CYS A 327 4.34 -6.99 6.65
C CYS A 327 3.53 -7.39 5.41
N GLU A 328 2.64 -6.52 4.94
CA GLU A 328 1.97 -6.67 3.65
C GLU A 328 2.83 -6.01 2.56
N PHE A 329 3.61 -6.80 1.82
CA PHE A 329 4.52 -6.30 0.80
C PHE A 329 3.86 -6.11 -0.55
N PHE A 330 4.30 -5.11 -1.30
CA PHE A 330 4.00 -4.96 -2.72
C PHE A 330 5.04 -5.71 -3.55
N VAL A 331 4.66 -6.86 -4.12
CA VAL A 331 5.53 -7.71 -4.94
C VAL A 331 5.23 -7.47 -6.42
N CYS A 332 6.15 -6.78 -7.09
CA CYS A 332 6.06 -6.39 -8.51
C CYS A 332 6.97 -7.27 -9.39
N ASP A 333 6.90 -7.08 -10.71
CA ASP A 333 7.73 -7.85 -11.65
C ASP A 333 9.22 -7.46 -11.54
N ASP A 334 9.51 -6.15 -11.47
CA ASP A 334 10.85 -5.59 -11.29
C ASP A 334 10.79 -4.29 -10.46
N HIS A 335 11.33 -4.36 -9.24
CA HIS A 335 11.30 -3.24 -8.29
C HIS A 335 12.15 -2.04 -8.73
N LEU A 336 13.17 -2.26 -9.57
CA LEU A 336 14.06 -1.21 -10.09
C LEU A 336 13.45 -0.49 -11.30
N ASN A 337 12.49 -1.11 -11.98
CA ASN A 337 11.82 -0.50 -13.11
C ASN A 337 10.82 0.58 -12.64
N LYS A 338 11.18 1.84 -12.88
CA LYS A 338 10.35 3.04 -12.61
C LYS A 338 9.76 3.67 -13.89
N LYS A 339 9.92 3.01 -15.05
CA LYS A 339 9.40 3.49 -16.35
C LYS A 339 7.95 3.07 -16.58
N VAL A 340 7.53 1.96 -15.98
CA VAL A 340 6.18 1.41 -16.06
C VAL A 340 5.54 1.50 -14.68
N LYS A 341 4.27 1.91 -14.64
CA LYS A 341 3.51 1.91 -13.41
C LYS A 341 3.07 0.49 -13.07
N ASP A 342 3.85 -0.16 -12.22
CA ASP A 342 3.55 -1.45 -11.62
C ASP A 342 3.60 -1.31 -10.10
N SER A 343 2.45 -1.34 -9.44
CA SER A 343 2.40 -1.28 -7.97
C SER A 343 2.61 -2.64 -7.31
N GLY A 344 2.71 -3.73 -8.08
CA GLY A 344 2.78 -5.09 -7.56
C GLY A 344 1.50 -5.60 -6.92
N TYR A 345 1.56 -6.84 -6.45
CA TYR A 345 0.52 -7.53 -5.69
C TYR A 345 0.76 -7.42 -4.19
N GLN A 346 -0.29 -7.37 -3.39
CA GLN A 346 -0.20 -7.32 -1.92
C GLN A 346 -0.06 -8.73 -1.34
N ILE A 347 1.12 -9.05 -0.79
CA ILE A 347 1.43 -10.36 -0.22
C ILE A 347 1.76 -10.23 1.25
N VAL A 348 1.12 -11.04 2.10
CA VAL A 348 1.32 -11.00 3.56
C VAL A 348 2.42 -11.97 3.96
N LEU A 349 3.47 -11.46 4.58
CA LEU A 349 4.60 -12.25 5.07
C LEU A 349 4.68 -12.13 6.60
N LEU A 350 4.81 -13.26 7.29
CA LEU A 350 4.89 -13.35 8.75
C LEU A 350 6.23 -13.95 9.19
N ALA A 351 6.89 -13.36 10.18
CA ALA A 351 8.14 -13.88 10.73
C ALA A 351 7.88 -14.99 11.75
N LYS A 352 8.45 -16.18 11.53
CA LYS A 352 8.36 -17.30 12.48
C LYS A 352 9.17 -17.05 13.75
N ASN A 353 10.30 -16.36 13.63
CA ASN A 353 11.25 -16.12 14.70
C ASN A 353 12.05 -14.83 14.44
N LYS A 354 13.07 -14.57 15.26
CA LYS A 354 13.92 -13.37 15.13
C LYS A 354 14.70 -13.31 13.81
N ASN A 355 15.10 -14.44 13.23
CA ASN A 355 15.75 -14.47 11.92
C ASN A 355 14.76 -14.06 10.81
N GLY A 356 13.53 -14.59 10.85
CA GLY A 356 12.45 -14.17 9.98
C GLY A 356 12.18 -12.66 10.06
N TYR A 357 12.19 -12.07 11.27
CA TYR A 357 12.07 -10.63 11.44
C TYR A 357 13.17 -9.85 10.71
N HIS A 358 14.42 -10.31 10.78
CA HIS A 358 15.53 -9.67 10.06
C HIS A 358 15.39 -9.78 8.54
N ASN A 359 14.89 -10.91 8.05
CA ASN A 359 14.57 -11.08 6.62
C ASN A 359 13.46 -10.11 6.17
N LEU A 360 12.39 -9.96 6.95
CA LEU A 360 11.36 -8.96 6.68
C LEU A 360 11.92 -7.52 6.74
N ALA A 361 12.76 -7.21 7.71
CA ALA A 361 13.38 -5.89 7.86
C ALA A 361 14.26 -5.53 6.65
N LYS A 362 15.02 -6.50 6.12
CA LYS A 362 15.80 -6.35 4.89
C LYS A 362 14.91 -6.08 3.68
N MET A 363 13.84 -6.87 3.51
CA MET A 363 12.88 -6.66 2.43
C MET A 363 12.20 -5.30 2.51
N ALA A 364 11.76 -4.88 3.69
CA ALA A 364 11.18 -3.55 3.93
C ALA A 364 12.18 -2.44 3.61
N SER A 365 13.45 -2.61 3.96
CA SER A 365 14.49 -1.64 3.66
C SER A 365 14.73 -1.50 2.16
N ILE A 366 14.87 -2.62 1.44
CA ILE A 366 15.02 -2.63 -0.03
C ILE A 366 13.82 -1.98 -0.70
N ALA A 367 12.61 -2.23 -0.19
CA ALA A 367 11.38 -1.66 -0.72
C ALA A 367 11.36 -0.13 -0.69
N TYR A 368 11.92 0.48 0.36
CA TYR A 368 12.01 1.93 0.50
C TYR A 368 13.27 2.56 -0.12
N ILE A 369 14.40 1.86 -0.10
CA ILE A 369 15.67 2.37 -0.63
C ILE A 369 15.67 2.30 -2.15
N ASP A 370 15.47 1.09 -2.71
CA ASP A 370 15.66 0.83 -4.14
C ASP A 370 14.31 0.79 -4.88
N GLY A 371 13.33 0.12 -4.27
CA GLY A 371 12.05 -0.23 -4.91
C GLY A 371 10.97 0.85 -4.88
N PHE A 372 11.18 1.94 -4.17
CA PHE A 372 10.13 2.96 -3.97
C PHE A 372 9.80 3.67 -5.27
N TYR A 373 8.51 3.63 -5.63
CA TYR A 373 7.94 4.39 -6.74
C TYR A 373 6.71 5.17 -6.27
N TYR A 374 5.51 4.64 -6.46
CA TYR A 374 4.30 5.14 -5.79
C TYR A 374 4.07 4.48 -4.42
N VAL A 375 4.55 3.25 -4.28
CA VAL A 375 4.53 2.42 -3.07
C VAL A 375 5.92 1.79 -2.90
N PRO A 376 6.31 1.36 -1.70
CA PRO A 376 7.54 0.60 -1.49
C PRO A 376 7.38 -0.82 -2.04
N ARG A 377 8.16 -1.18 -3.08
CA ARG A 377 7.99 -2.46 -3.80
C ARG A 377 9.21 -3.35 -3.67
N ILE A 378 8.99 -4.65 -3.66
CA ILE A 378 10.02 -5.67 -3.86
C ILE A 378 9.66 -6.51 -5.08
N ASP A 379 10.57 -7.37 -5.53
CA ASP A 379 10.29 -8.37 -6.55
C ASP A 379 10.45 -9.80 -6.00
N LYS A 380 10.06 -10.78 -6.82
CA LYS A 380 10.17 -12.20 -6.49
C LYS A 380 11.61 -12.68 -6.25
N ASN A 381 12.62 -12.03 -6.81
CA ASN A 381 14.03 -12.39 -6.55
C ASN A 381 14.46 -11.98 -5.15
N ILE A 382 14.02 -10.81 -4.69
CA ILE A 382 14.22 -10.34 -3.31
C ILE A 382 13.52 -11.28 -2.33
N VAL A 383 12.27 -11.68 -2.61
CA VAL A 383 11.54 -12.65 -1.80
C VAL A 383 12.33 -13.97 -1.69
N LYS A 384 12.79 -14.54 -2.81
CA LYS A 384 13.60 -15.77 -2.80
C LYS A 384 14.89 -15.64 -1.98
N LYS A 385 15.54 -14.48 -2.04
CA LYS A 385 16.80 -14.22 -1.33
C LYS A 385 16.61 -14.21 0.20
N TYR A 386 15.47 -13.73 0.68
CA TYR A 386 15.18 -13.56 2.11
C TYR A 386 13.99 -14.42 2.56
N LYS A 387 13.80 -15.62 1.99
CA LYS A 387 12.61 -16.46 2.26
C LYS A 387 12.67 -17.28 3.55
N GLU A 388 13.85 -17.42 4.14
CA GLU A 388 14.05 -18.26 5.33
C GLU A 388 13.24 -17.72 6.52
N ASP A 389 12.73 -18.63 7.34
CA ASP A 389 11.98 -18.32 8.56
C ASP A 389 10.70 -17.46 8.39
N ILE A 390 10.09 -17.50 7.19
CA ILE A 390 8.90 -16.71 6.85
C ILE A 390 7.73 -17.62 6.47
N ILE A 391 6.53 -17.23 6.89
CA ILE A 391 5.24 -17.77 6.44
C ILE A 391 4.62 -16.77 5.45
N VAL A 392 3.98 -17.28 4.39
CA VAL A 392 3.34 -16.47 3.35
C VAL A 392 1.85 -16.79 3.27
N LEU A 393 1.02 -15.74 3.25
CA LEU A 393 -0.40 -15.85 2.93
C LEU A 393 -0.63 -15.31 1.51
N SER A 394 -1.55 -15.92 0.76
CA SER A 394 -1.82 -15.54 -0.63
C SER A 394 -2.34 -14.11 -0.82
N GLY A 395 -2.72 -13.42 0.26
CA GLY A 395 -3.23 -12.05 0.25
C GLY A 395 -4.75 -11.95 0.11
N ASN A 396 -5.23 -10.72 0.24
CA ASN A 396 -6.62 -10.33 -0.03
C ASN A 396 -6.90 -10.30 -1.57
N SER A 397 -7.98 -9.65 -2.00
CA SER A 397 -8.32 -9.51 -3.43
C SER A 397 -7.25 -8.81 -4.31
N PHE A 398 -6.27 -8.14 -3.70
CA PHE A 398 -5.10 -7.55 -4.35
C PHE A 398 -3.84 -8.44 -4.29
N GLY A 399 -3.91 -9.60 -3.64
CA GLY A 399 -2.87 -10.63 -3.70
C GLY A 399 -2.72 -11.23 -5.10
N GLU A 400 -1.56 -11.83 -5.40
CA GLU A 400 -1.24 -12.27 -6.76
C GLU A 400 -2.25 -13.32 -7.28
N ILE A 401 -2.56 -14.32 -6.47
CA ILE A 401 -3.47 -15.41 -6.86
C ILE A 401 -4.91 -14.91 -6.93
N PRO A 402 -5.48 -14.28 -5.88
CA PRO A 402 -6.84 -13.71 -5.96
C PRO A 402 -7.02 -12.71 -7.10
N ASN A 403 -6.06 -11.81 -7.31
CA ASN A 403 -6.17 -10.81 -8.37
C ASN A 403 -6.18 -11.45 -9.77
N LYS A 404 -5.33 -12.47 -9.98
CA LYS A 404 -5.29 -13.23 -11.24
C LYS A 404 -6.59 -13.99 -11.48
N ILE A 405 -7.21 -14.57 -10.45
CA ILE A 405 -8.54 -15.20 -10.56
C ILE A 405 -9.56 -14.20 -11.12
N LEU A 406 -9.60 -12.98 -10.56
CA LEU A 406 -10.57 -11.96 -10.95
C LEU A 406 -10.32 -11.33 -12.33
N ASN A 407 -9.04 -11.09 -12.68
CA ASN A 407 -8.67 -10.19 -13.78
C ASN A 407 -7.98 -10.87 -14.97
N ILE A 408 -7.47 -12.10 -14.81
CA ILE A 408 -6.65 -12.76 -15.87
C ILE A 408 -7.18 -14.16 -16.20
N GLY A 409 -7.42 -14.99 -15.20
CA GLY A 409 -7.89 -16.36 -15.36
C GLY A 409 -7.27 -17.33 -14.36
N GLU A 410 -7.96 -18.45 -14.16
CA GLU A 410 -7.57 -19.48 -13.17
C GLU A 410 -6.23 -20.14 -13.48
N LYS A 411 -5.88 -20.35 -14.75
CA LYS A 411 -4.59 -20.97 -15.15
C LYS A 411 -3.40 -20.16 -14.65
N GLN A 412 -3.40 -18.84 -14.88
CA GLN A 412 -2.32 -17.95 -14.44
C GLN A 412 -2.29 -17.81 -12.91
N ALA A 413 -3.45 -17.91 -12.25
CA ALA A 413 -3.53 -17.95 -10.80
C ALA A 413 -2.95 -19.26 -10.24
N GLU A 414 -3.20 -20.39 -10.88
CA GLU A 414 -2.62 -21.69 -10.54
C GLU A 414 -1.09 -21.70 -10.72
N ASP A 415 -0.58 -21.15 -11.83
CA ASP A 415 0.86 -20.99 -12.05
C ASP A 415 1.53 -20.15 -10.94
N ALA A 416 0.85 -19.08 -10.50
CA ALA A 416 1.32 -18.26 -9.40
C ALA A 416 1.32 -19.04 -8.07
N LEU A 417 0.24 -19.78 -7.80
CA LEU A 417 0.13 -20.65 -6.63
C LEU A 417 1.26 -21.65 -6.56
N LEU A 418 1.54 -22.35 -7.66
CA LEU A 418 2.59 -23.35 -7.73
C LEU A 418 3.96 -22.72 -7.46
N TRP A 419 4.22 -21.52 -7.97
CA TRP A 419 5.46 -20.80 -7.66
C TRP A 419 5.62 -20.52 -6.15
N TRP A 420 4.57 -20.00 -5.49
CA TRP A 420 4.61 -19.73 -4.05
C TRP A 420 4.76 -21.02 -3.22
N LYS A 421 4.05 -22.08 -3.63
CA LYS A 421 4.14 -23.40 -3.01
C LYS A 421 5.54 -24.00 -3.17
N ASP A 422 6.15 -23.91 -4.34
CA ASP A 422 7.49 -24.45 -4.59
C ASP A 422 8.56 -23.71 -3.78
N GLU A 423 8.40 -22.40 -3.54
CA GLU A 423 9.37 -21.61 -2.81
C GLU A 423 9.27 -21.76 -1.28
N PHE A 424 8.06 -21.90 -0.73
CA PHE A 424 7.79 -21.88 0.72
C PHE A 424 7.24 -23.19 1.29
N GLY A 425 6.81 -24.15 0.47
CA GLY A 425 6.30 -25.45 0.90
C GLY A 425 5.15 -25.33 1.91
N ASP A 426 5.31 -25.95 3.08
CA ASP A 426 4.32 -25.97 4.16
C ASP A 426 4.13 -24.61 4.85
N ASP A 427 4.99 -23.62 4.56
CA ASP A 427 4.86 -22.26 5.08
C ASP A 427 4.07 -21.32 4.14
N PHE A 428 3.47 -21.87 3.07
CA PHE A 428 2.55 -21.16 2.21
C PHE A 428 1.09 -21.54 2.48
N TYR A 429 0.24 -20.54 2.68
CA TYR A 429 -1.18 -20.70 2.97
C TYR A 429 -2.04 -19.86 2.02
N LEU A 430 -3.17 -20.43 1.60
CA LEU A 430 -4.19 -19.70 0.86
C LEU A 430 -5.10 -18.97 1.83
N GLU A 431 -5.17 -17.65 1.66
CA GLU A 431 -5.89 -16.73 2.53
C GLU A 431 -7.32 -16.52 2.04
N LEU A 432 -8.29 -16.76 2.93
CA LEU A 432 -9.71 -16.53 2.66
C LEU A 432 -10.18 -15.30 3.43
N ASN A 433 -10.85 -14.39 2.72
CA ASN A 433 -11.50 -13.21 3.27
C ASN A 433 -12.99 -13.27 2.90
N ASP A 434 -13.89 -12.86 3.80
CA ASP A 434 -15.32 -12.75 3.50
C ASP A 434 -15.94 -11.48 4.11
N HIS A 435 -15.92 -10.42 3.31
CA HIS A 435 -16.60 -9.16 3.55
C HIS A 435 -17.96 -9.12 2.85
N LYS A 436 -18.56 -10.28 2.54
CA LYS A 436 -19.85 -10.43 1.84
C LYS A 436 -19.87 -9.81 0.45
N GLN A 437 -18.74 -9.88 -0.26
CA GLN A 437 -18.62 -9.38 -1.63
C GLN A 437 -18.63 -10.54 -2.63
N GLU A 438 -19.27 -10.33 -3.78
CA GLU A 438 -19.41 -11.37 -4.80
C GLU A 438 -18.05 -11.79 -5.41
N ASN A 439 -17.12 -10.84 -5.56
CA ASN A 439 -15.76 -11.12 -6.03
C ASN A 439 -14.97 -11.99 -5.04
N GLU A 440 -15.07 -11.73 -3.73
CA GLU A 440 -14.43 -12.54 -2.69
C GLU A 440 -15.05 -13.94 -2.60
N GLN A 441 -16.37 -14.05 -2.75
CA GLN A 441 -17.04 -15.36 -2.82
C GLN A 441 -16.50 -16.18 -3.99
N HIS A 442 -16.35 -15.58 -5.16
CA HIS A 442 -15.78 -16.25 -6.33
C HIS A 442 -14.31 -16.65 -6.10
N ILE A 443 -13.49 -15.75 -5.54
CA ILE A 443 -12.11 -16.07 -5.15
C ILE A 443 -12.09 -17.28 -4.20
N ASN A 444 -12.87 -17.24 -3.12
CA ASN A 444 -12.89 -18.29 -2.11
C ASN A 444 -13.32 -19.65 -2.70
N GLU A 445 -14.29 -19.67 -3.61
CA GLU A 445 -14.68 -20.89 -4.33
C GLU A 445 -13.51 -21.51 -5.10
N VAL A 446 -12.73 -20.69 -5.82
CA VAL A 446 -11.55 -21.15 -6.58
C VAL A 446 -10.40 -21.54 -5.65
N LEU A 447 -10.12 -20.76 -4.60
CA LEU A 447 -9.07 -21.06 -3.63
C LEU A 447 -9.33 -22.37 -2.88
N VAL A 448 -10.58 -22.68 -2.53
CA VAL A 448 -10.95 -23.97 -1.93
C VAL A 448 -10.71 -25.13 -2.91
N GLN A 449 -10.93 -24.93 -4.20
CA GLN A 449 -10.62 -25.94 -5.22
C GLN A 449 -9.11 -26.14 -5.38
N PHE A 450 -8.35 -25.04 -5.45
CA PHE A 450 -6.89 -25.08 -5.51
C PHE A 450 -6.26 -25.71 -4.27
N SER A 451 -6.78 -25.41 -3.08
CA SER A 451 -6.36 -26.03 -1.83
C SER A 451 -6.44 -27.55 -1.92
N LYS A 452 -7.57 -28.09 -2.38
CA LYS A 452 -7.78 -29.55 -2.53
C LYS A 452 -6.93 -30.16 -3.64
N LYS A 453 -6.80 -29.45 -4.77
CA LYS A 453 -6.05 -29.91 -5.95
C LYS A 453 -4.55 -29.98 -5.69
N HIS A 454 -4.02 -28.98 -4.97
CA HIS A 454 -2.59 -28.82 -4.76
C HIS A 454 -2.14 -29.10 -3.34
N ASP A 455 -3.02 -29.53 -2.43
CA ASP A 455 -2.68 -29.80 -1.04
C ASP A 455 -1.98 -28.60 -0.37
N VAL A 456 -2.64 -27.43 -0.45
CA VAL A 456 -2.21 -26.18 0.22
C VAL A 456 -3.27 -25.80 1.24
N LYS A 457 -2.85 -25.49 2.47
CA LYS A 457 -3.77 -25.21 3.57
C LYS A 457 -4.44 -23.85 3.43
N LEU A 458 -5.71 -23.79 3.86
CA LEU A 458 -6.52 -22.57 3.91
C LEU A 458 -6.36 -21.91 5.27
N VAL A 459 -6.36 -20.57 5.32
CA VAL A 459 -6.48 -19.79 6.56
C VAL A 459 -7.45 -18.64 6.39
N ALA A 460 -8.27 -18.38 7.40
CA ALA A 460 -9.23 -17.28 7.40
C ALA A 460 -8.61 -16.02 8.03
N THR A 461 -8.80 -14.88 7.36
CA THR A 461 -8.40 -13.56 7.84
C THR A 461 -9.52 -12.55 7.57
N ASN A 462 -9.36 -11.32 8.05
CA ASN A 462 -10.35 -10.25 7.88
C ASN A 462 -9.78 -8.91 7.41
N ASN A 463 -8.48 -8.84 7.10
CA ASN A 463 -7.80 -7.63 6.63
C ASN A 463 -8.27 -6.32 7.33
N THR A 464 -8.00 -6.20 8.63
CA THR A 464 -8.69 -5.19 9.46
C THR A 464 -8.01 -3.83 9.42
N PHE A 465 -8.78 -2.74 9.31
CA PHE A 465 -8.26 -1.35 9.29
C PHE A 465 -8.71 -0.48 10.48
N TYR A 466 -9.76 -0.90 11.18
CA TYR A 466 -10.36 -0.20 12.32
C TYR A 466 -10.89 -1.21 13.35
N ILE A 467 -11.21 -0.77 14.57
CA ILE A 467 -11.48 -1.69 15.69
C ILE A 467 -12.95 -2.10 15.72
N GLU A 468 -13.85 -1.13 15.82
CA GLU A 468 -15.29 -1.37 15.90
C GLU A 468 -15.95 -1.06 14.56
N LYS A 469 -17.07 -1.71 14.24
CA LYS A 469 -17.77 -1.51 12.97
C LYS A 469 -18.19 -0.05 12.74
N ASP A 470 -18.55 0.66 13.80
CA ASP A 470 -18.98 2.06 13.75
C ASP A 470 -17.84 3.04 13.39
N ASP A 471 -16.58 2.59 13.47
CA ASP A 471 -15.40 3.38 13.07
C ASP A 471 -15.23 3.48 11.54
N SER A 472 -16.08 2.79 10.76
CA SER A 472 -15.94 2.73 9.29
C SER A 472 -16.03 4.10 8.63
N VAL A 473 -16.86 5.00 9.16
CA VAL A 473 -17.00 6.38 8.68
C VAL A 473 -15.72 7.17 8.91
N SER A 474 -15.16 7.09 10.12
CA SER A 474 -13.90 7.76 10.45
C SER A 474 -12.77 7.25 9.57
N HIS A 475 -12.69 5.94 9.37
CA HIS A 475 -11.73 5.32 8.47
C HIS A 475 -11.88 5.83 7.02
N ASP A 476 -13.10 5.91 6.50
CA ASP A 476 -13.35 6.42 5.13
C ASP A 476 -12.94 7.90 4.99
N ILE A 477 -13.14 8.71 6.02
CA ILE A 477 -12.62 10.09 6.09
C ILE A 477 -11.09 10.10 6.07
N LEU A 478 -10.42 9.19 6.79
CA LEU A 478 -8.95 9.07 6.78
C LEU A 478 -8.43 8.77 5.36
N LEU A 479 -9.08 7.88 4.62
CA LEU A 479 -8.74 7.59 3.22
C LEU A 479 -8.92 8.84 2.33
N CYS A 480 -9.98 9.61 2.55
CA CYS A 480 -10.17 10.88 1.84
C CYS A 480 -9.06 11.90 2.18
N VAL A 481 -8.58 11.95 3.43
CA VAL A 481 -7.43 12.79 3.82
C VAL A 481 -6.17 12.35 3.08
N LYS A 482 -5.94 11.04 2.93
CA LYS A 482 -4.80 10.47 2.20
C LYS A 482 -4.78 10.90 0.74
N ASP A 483 -5.91 10.76 0.06
CA ASP A 483 -6.01 10.99 -1.39
C ASP A 483 -6.29 12.46 -1.75
N GLY A 484 -6.65 13.28 -0.76
CA GLY A 484 -7.00 14.68 -0.97
C GLY A 484 -8.37 14.88 -1.62
N GLU A 485 -9.27 13.92 -1.42
CA GLU A 485 -10.62 13.89 -1.99
C GLU A 485 -11.69 14.33 -0.97
N LYS A 486 -12.85 14.78 -1.45
CA LYS A 486 -14.00 15.12 -0.58
C LYS A 486 -14.79 13.87 -0.22
N PHE A 487 -15.35 13.82 0.99
CA PHE A 487 -16.13 12.69 1.49
C PHE A 487 -17.36 12.37 0.61
N ASP A 488 -18.05 13.42 0.15
CA ASP A 488 -19.24 13.33 -0.71
C ASP A 488 -18.93 12.85 -2.15
N THR A 489 -17.65 12.79 -2.53
CA THR A 489 -17.27 12.22 -3.82
C THR A 489 -17.67 10.74 -3.85
N PRO A 490 -18.39 10.26 -4.88
CA PRO A 490 -18.83 8.87 -4.94
C PRO A 490 -17.64 7.89 -4.93
N LYS A 491 -17.78 6.79 -4.18
CA LYS A 491 -16.80 5.68 -4.20
C LYS A 491 -16.85 4.97 -5.55
N GLY A 492 -15.70 4.71 -6.16
CA GLY A 492 -15.62 4.01 -7.45
C GLY A 492 -14.23 4.04 -8.08
N ARG A 493 -14.16 3.74 -9.37
CA ARG A 493 -12.91 3.73 -10.15
C ARG A 493 -12.99 4.75 -11.29
N GLY A 494 -11.89 5.44 -11.54
CA GLY A 494 -11.77 6.38 -12.67
C GLY A 494 -12.04 7.84 -12.30
N ARG A 495 -12.28 8.67 -13.31
CA ARG A 495 -12.44 10.12 -13.11
C ARG A 495 -13.79 10.44 -12.47
N GLY A 496 -13.78 11.28 -11.44
CA GLY A 496 -14.98 11.70 -10.72
C GLY A 496 -15.40 10.76 -9.58
N PHE A 497 -14.59 9.72 -9.30
CA PHE A 497 -14.78 8.81 -8.19
C PHE A 497 -13.56 8.86 -7.26
N ARG A 498 -13.79 8.59 -5.97
CA ARG A 498 -12.72 8.44 -4.97
C ARG A 498 -12.54 6.97 -4.56
N TYR A 499 -11.39 6.69 -3.97
CA TYR A 499 -11.18 5.43 -3.29
C TYR A 499 -11.95 5.38 -1.95
N GLY A 500 -12.32 4.17 -1.56
CA GLY A 500 -12.99 3.86 -0.31
C GLY A 500 -13.26 2.36 -0.26
N LEU A 501 -13.38 1.80 0.94
CA LEU A 501 -13.72 0.38 1.08
C LEU A 501 -15.17 0.13 0.59
N PRO A 502 -15.44 -1.03 -0.04
CA PRO A 502 -16.76 -1.36 -0.59
C PRO A 502 -17.90 -1.40 0.44
N ASN A 503 -17.60 -1.71 1.70
CA ASN A 503 -18.55 -1.79 2.81
C ASN A 503 -17.82 -1.65 4.16
N ASP A 504 -18.56 -1.85 5.26
CA ASP A 504 -18.10 -1.59 6.62
C ASP A 504 -17.53 -2.83 7.35
N ASP A 505 -17.34 -3.97 6.69
CA ASP A 505 -17.02 -5.24 7.36
C ASP A 505 -15.50 -5.46 7.66
N TYR A 506 -14.67 -4.42 7.55
CA TYR A 506 -13.20 -4.44 7.75
C TYR A 506 -12.73 -4.05 9.17
N TYR A 507 -13.59 -4.27 10.16
CA TYR A 507 -13.27 -4.05 11.57
C TYR A 507 -12.61 -5.28 12.22
N PHE A 508 -12.16 -5.14 13.47
CA PHE A 508 -11.59 -6.24 14.25
C PHE A 508 -12.69 -7.18 14.77
N LYS A 509 -13.14 -8.11 13.92
CA LYS A 509 -14.18 -9.11 14.25
C LYS A 509 -13.77 -9.99 15.42
N SER A 510 -14.74 -10.37 16.25
CA SER A 510 -14.54 -11.36 17.32
C SER A 510 -14.31 -12.77 16.77
N GLN A 511 -13.72 -13.65 17.59
CA GLN A 511 -13.55 -15.08 17.31
C GLN A 511 -14.90 -15.72 16.93
N LYS A 512 -15.98 -15.33 17.61
CA LYS A 512 -17.33 -15.84 17.32
C LYS A 512 -17.78 -15.45 15.91
N GLU A 513 -17.67 -14.16 15.55
CA GLU A 513 -18.05 -13.68 14.23
C GLU A 513 -17.24 -14.36 13.12
N MET A 514 -15.93 -14.53 13.33
CA MET A 514 -15.06 -15.21 12.36
C MET A 514 -15.41 -16.70 12.20
N LYS A 515 -15.70 -17.39 13.31
CA LYS A 515 -16.15 -18.79 13.25
C LYS A 515 -17.49 -18.92 12.54
N ASP A 516 -18.42 -18.00 12.78
CA ASP A 516 -19.75 -17.99 12.16
C ASP A 516 -19.66 -17.72 10.65
N LEU A 517 -18.73 -16.88 10.22
CA LEU A 517 -18.46 -16.56 8.82
C LEU A 517 -17.92 -17.78 8.04
N PHE A 518 -16.99 -18.52 8.64
CA PHE A 518 -16.28 -19.63 7.99
C PHE A 518 -16.82 -21.02 8.36
N GLN A 519 -18.07 -21.15 8.83
CA GLN A 519 -18.66 -22.46 9.19
C GLN A 519 -18.67 -23.49 8.04
N GLN A 520 -18.68 -23.02 6.79
CA GLN A 520 -18.68 -23.90 5.61
C GLN A 520 -17.29 -24.41 5.23
N VAL A 521 -16.23 -23.79 5.78
CA VAL A 521 -14.82 -24.09 5.53
C VAL A 521 -14.07 -24.07 6.87
N PRO A 522 -14.43 -24.96 7.82
CA PRO A 522 -13.90 -24.93 9.19
C PRO A 522 -12.38 -25.09 9.26
N GLU A 523 -11.77 -25.76 8.28
CA GLU A 523 -10.32 -25.91 8.16
C GLU A 523 -9.58 -24.57 8.12
N ALA A 524 -10.20 -23.53 7.55
CA ALA A 524 -9.59 -22.20 7.47
C ALA A 524 -9.41 -21.55 8.85
N ILE A 525 -10.26 -21.88 9.82
CA ILE A 525 -10.12 -21.45 11.21
C ILE A 525 -9.16 -22.37 11.96
N ILE A 526 -9.27 -23.68 11.77
CA ILE A 526 -8.47 -24.68 12.48
C ILE A 526 -6.97 -24.53 12.18
N ASN A 527 -6.60 -24.29 10.93
CA ASN A 527 -5.21 -24.17 10.50
C ASN A 527 -4.48 -22.94 11.07
N ILE A 528 -5.20 -21.94 11.61
CA ILE A 528 -4.58 -20.77 12.25
C ILE A 528 -3.70 -21.20 13.43
N GLN A 529 -4.14 -22.21 14.19
CA GLN A 529 -3.37 -22.70 15.34
C GLN A 529 -1.99 -23.23 14.91
N GLU A 530 -1.89 -23.87 13.74
CA GLU A 530 -0.62 -24.34 13.20
C GLU A 530 0.35 -23.19 12.92
N ILE A 531 -0.13 -22.08 12.35
CA ILE A 531 0.69 -20.87 12.18
C ILE A 531 1.16 -20.37 13.55
N VAL A 532 0.26 -20.25 14.51
CA VAL A 532 0.56 -19.80 15.88
C VAL A 532 1.60 -20.70 16.55
N ASP A 533 1.56 -22.01 16.31
CA ASP A 533 2.50 -22.99 16.87
C ASP A 533 3.90 -22.88 16.26
N LYS A 534 4.00 -22.45 14.99
CA LYS A 534 5.28 -22.17 14.31
C LYS A 534 5.97 -20.88 14.80
N ILE A 535 5.27 -20.00 15.54
CA ILE A 535 5.82 -18.72 16.01
C ILE A 535 6.57 -18.86 17.34
N GLU A 536 7.82 -18.38 17.34
CA GLU A 536 8.66 -18.14 18.52
C GLU A 536 8.47 -16.70 19.03
N ILE A 537 8.33 -16.53 20.35
CA ILE A 537 8.29 -15.21 20.98
C ILE A 537 9.71 -14.67 21.13
N TYR A 538 10.00 -13.50 20.57
CA TYR A 538 11.28 -12.81 20.71
C TYR A 538 11.12 -11.35 21.14
N GLN A 539 12.19 -10.79 21.71
CA GLN A 539 12.28 -9.37 22.03
C GLN A 539 13.07 -8.59 20.97
N LEU A 540 12.59 -7.39 20.65
CA LEU A 540 13.27 -6.46 19.75
C LEU A 540 14.11 -5.40 20.49
N ALA A 541 13.92 -5.28 21.81
CA ALA A 541 14.82 -4.49 22.65
C ALA A 541 16.22 -5.15 22.64
N ARG A 542 17.26 -4.32 22.54
CA ARG A 542 18.66 -4.75 22.53
C ARG A 542 19.43 -4.04 23.62
N ASP A 543 20.51 -4.67 24.03
CA ASP A 543 21.57 -4.00 24.79
C ASP A 543 22.27 -2.96 23.91
N VAL A 544 22.97 -2.03 24.55
CA VAL A 544 23.65 -0.94 23.85
C VAL A 544 24.70 -1.50 22.89
N LEU A 545 24.57 -1.15 21.62
CA LEU A 545 25.56 -1.44 20.58
C LEU A 545 26.40 -0.19 20.34
N LEU A 546 27.69 -0.25 20.67
CA LEU A 546 28.63 0.83 20.38
C LEU A 546 29.44 0.50 19.12
N PRO A 547 29.65 1.47 18.21
CA PRO A 547 30.59 1.32 17.11
C PRO A 547 32.00 1.00 17.63
N LYS A 548 32.75 0.23 16.85
CA LYS A 548 34.18 0.03 17.14
C LYS A 548 34.93 1.32 16.81
N PHE A 549 35.74 1.81 17.74
CA PHE A 549 36.60 2.96 17.51
C PHE A 549 37.97 2.49 17.01
N ASP A 550 38.46 3.08 15.90
CA ASP A 550 39.77 2.77 15.34
C ASP A 550 40.87 3.51 16.11
N MET A 551 41.83 2.78 16.66
CA MET A 551 42.87 3.29 17.56
C MET A 551 44.26 3.06 16.98
N PRO A 552 45.30 3.74 17.48
CA PRO A 552 46.66 3.42 17.08
C PRO A 552 47.04 1.98 17.48
N PRO A 553 47.79 1.22 16.63
CA PRO A 553 48.17 -0.18 16.85
C PRO A 553 48.74 -0.49 18.24
N GLU A 554 49.48 0.46 18.83
CA GLU A 554 50.12 0.34 20.13
C GLU A 554 49.15 0.28 21.33
N PHE A 555 47.88 0.64 21.14
CA PHE A 555 46.86 0.60 22.19
C PHE A 555 45.94 -0.63 22.08
N TYR A 556 46.06 -1.47 21.04
CA TYR A 556 45.27 -2.70 20.98
C TYR A 556 45.80 -3.72 21.99
N ASP A 557 44.87 -4.33 22.72
CA ASP A 557 45.15 -5.45 23.61
C ASP A 557 44.74 -6.76 22.94
N THR A 558 45.66 -7.72 22.84
CA THR A 558 45.41 -9.02 22.22
C THR A 558 44.39 -9.88 22.98
N GLU A 559 44.16 -9.60 24.27
CA GLU A 559 43.15 -10.31 25.05
C GLU A 559 41.72 -9.81 24.75
N ASP A 560 41.56 -8.57 24.28
CA ASP A 560 40.25 -8.02 23.91
C ASP A 560 39.61 -8.78 22.72
N GLU A 561 40.42 -9.33 21.82
CA GLU A 561 39.93 -10.19 20.72
C GLU A 561 39.37 -11.53 21.21
N LYS A 562 39.75 -11.98 22.41
CA LYS A 562 39.35 -13.28 22.96
C LYS A 562 38.10 -13.21 23.82
N ASP A 563 37.95 -12.15 24.61
CA ASP A 563 36.83 -12.00 25.57
C ASP A 563 35.92 -10.80 25.29
N GLY A 564 36.21 -9.99 24.26
CA GLY A 564 35.43 -8.79 23.93
C GLY A 564 35.63 -7.64 24.91
N GLY A 565 36.73 -7.64 25.67
CA GLY A 565 37.11 -6.57 26.58
C GLY A 565 37.35 -5.22 25.88
N LYS A 566 37.47 -4.16 26.70
CA LYS A 566 37.70 -2.78 26.25
C LYS A 566 39.00 -2.20 26.81
N ARG A 567 39.98 -3.05 27.11
CA ARG A 567 41.24 -2.63 27.75
C ARG A 567 42.04 -1.68 26.86
N GLY A 568 42.02 -1.91 25.55
CA GLY A 568 42.65 -1.00 24.60
C GLY A 568 42.00 0.38 24.58
N GLU A 569 40.66 0.43 24.51
CA GLU A 569 39.89 1.68 24.54
C GLU A 569 40.11 2.46 25.84
N ASN A 570 40.12 1.77 26.99
CA ASN A 570 40.42 2.39 28.29
C ASN A 570 41.82 2.99 28.34
N THR A 571 42.82 2.26 27.83
CA THR A 571 44.22 2.72 27.84
C THR A 571 44.39 3.94 26.94
N TYR A 572 43.78 3.93 25.76
CA TYR A 572 43.83 5.05 24.83
C TYR A 572 43.06 6.27 25.36
N LEU A 573 41.88 6.07 25.94
CA LEU A 573 41.09 7.13 26.58
C LEU A 573 41.88 7.79 27.72
N LYS A 574 42.53 6.98 28.57
CA LYS A 574 43.40 7.48 29.64
C LYS A 574 44.55 8.31 29.08
N TYR A 575 45.23 7.82 28.04
CA TYR A 575 46.31 8.57 27.38
C TYR A 575 45.83 9.94 26.87
N LEU A 576 44.73 9.99 26.10
CA LEU A 576 44.17 11.24 25.58
C LEU A 576 43.75 12.19 26.70
N THR A 577 43.16 11.67 27.77
CA THR A 577 42.73 12.46 28.93
C THR A 577 43.91 13.18 29.58
N PHE A 578 45.01 12.48 29.86
CA PHE A 578 46.19 13.10 30.47
C PHE A 578 46.93 14.06 29.52
N GLU A 579 46.96 13.78 28.22
CA GLU A 579 47.49 14.73 27.22
C GLU A 579 46.64 16.00 27.14
N GLY A 580 45.31 15.87 27.21
CA GLY A 580 44.38 16.99 27.30
C GLY A 580 44.55 17.79 28.59
N ALA A 581 44.70 17.09 29.72
CA ALA A 581 44.89 17.71 31.03
C ALA A 581 46.15 18.59 31.07
N LYS A 582 47.26 18.16 30.44
CA LYS A 582 48.49 18.98 30.30
C LYS A 582 48.29 20.28 29.53
N LYS A 583 47.30 20.34 28.63
CA LYS A 583 46.99 21.53 27.82
C LYS A 583 46.02 22.47 28.53
N ARG A 584 45.05 21.91 29.26
CA ARG A 584 43.94 22.65 29.88
C ARG A 584 44.30 23.16 31.28
N TYR A 585 45.06 22.38 32.05
CA TYR A 585 45.46 22.75 33.41
C TYR A 585 46.91 23.25 33.41
N PRO A 586 47.18 24.47 33.93
CA PRO A 586 48.54 24.97 34.07
C PRO A 586 49.42 24.08 34.96
N ASP A 587 48.86 23.58 36.06
CA ASP A 587 49.51 22.69 37.01
C ASP A 587 48.59 21.49 37.33
N LEU A 588 49.09 20.27 37.15
CA LEU A 588 48.40 19.02 37.48
C LEU A 588 48.55 18.72 38.99
N THR A 589 47.72 19.37 39.81
CA THR A 589 47.64 19.11 41.25
C THR A 589 47.15 17.69 41.55
N ASP A 590 47.39 17.21 42.77
CA ASP A 590 46.94 15.88 43.18
C ASP A 590 45.41 15.76 43.16
N GLU A 591 44.68 16.82 43.50
CA GLU A 591 43.21 16.90 43.42
C GLU A 591 42.68 16.67 41.99
N ILE A 592 43.33 17.29 40.98
CA ILE A 592 42.93 17.11 39.58
C ILE A 592 43.22 15.68 39.12
N LYS A 593 44.37 15.11 39.49
CA LYS A 593 44.71 13.72 39.15
C LYS A 593 43.75 12.72 39.79
N GLU A 594 43.46 12.89 41.08
CA GLU A 594 42.50 12.05 41.80
C GLU A 594 41.11 12.10 41.14
N ARG A 595 40.65 13.30 40.75
CA ARG A 595 39.38 13.44 40.02
C ARG A 595 39.40 12.72 38.66
N LEU A 596 40.46 12.89 37.87
CA LEU A 596 40.57 12.25 36.56
C LEU A 596 40.67 10.72 36.66
N ASP A 597 41.48 10.20 37.57
CA ASP A 597 41.60 8.75 37.78
C ASP A 597 40.28 8.15 38.31
N PHE A 598 39.55 8.86 39.18
CA PHE A 598 38.22 8.45 39.64
C PHE A 598 37.20 8.37 38.50
N GLU A 599 37.11 9.41 37.65
CA GLU A 599 36.20 9.41 36.51
C GLU A 599 36.55 8.32 35.50
N LEU A 600 37.84 8.15 35.16
CA LEU A 600 38.31 7.11 34.24
C LEU A 600 37.99 5.70 34.75
N MET A 601 38.16 5.45 36.05
CA MET A 601 37.79 4.17 36.68
C MET A 601 36.29 3.89 36.54
N ILE A 602 35.44 4.90 36.73
CA ILE A 602 33.99 4.74 36.57
C ILE A 602 33.62 4.50 35.10
N ILE A 603 34.24 5.20 34.15
CA ILE A 603 34.00 5.00 32.71
C ILE A 603 34.41 3.57 32.28
N GLU A 604 35.55 3.08 32.80
CA GLU A 604 36.00 1.71 32.61
C GLU A 604 35.00 0.70 33.18
N ASN A 605 34.56 0.88 34.43
CA ASN A 605 33.62 -0.02 35.10
C ASN A 605 32.23 -0.04 34.43
N THR A 606 31.81 1.08 33.85
CA THR A 606 30.53 1.16 33.12
C THR A 606 30.62 0.70 31.67
N GLY A 607 31.84 0.47 31.16
CA GLY A 607 32.06 -0.12 29.85
C GLY A 607 31.78 0.85 28.69
N TYR A 608 31.91 2.16 28.90
CA TYR A 608 31.65 3.18 27.86
C TYR A 608 32.89 3.96 27.36
N PRO A 609 34.13 3.43 27.36
CA PRO A 609 35.30 4.20 26.89
C PRO A 609 35.21 4.55 25.40
N GLY A 610 34.82 3.61 24.53
CA GLY A 610 34.61 3.86 23.11
C GLY A 610 33.60 4.97 22.81
N TYR A 611 32.58 5.16 23.66
CA TYR A 611 31.62 6.26 23.47
C TYR A 611 32.29 7.63 23.63
N PHE A 612 33.16 7.81 24.63
CA PHE A 612 33.94 9.06 24.78
C PHE A 612 34.92 9.27 23.63
N LEU A 613 35.57 8.21 23.15
CA LEU A 613 36.49 8.29 22.02
C LEU A 613 35.79 8.71 20.72
N ILE A 614 34.62 8.12 20.44
CA ILE A 614 33.80 8.50 19.28
C ILE A 614 33.42 9.98 19.36
N VAL A 615 32.98 10.44 20.53
CA VAL A 615 32.56 11.83 20.74
C VAL A 615 33.72 12.82 20.63
N GLU A 616 34.88 12.53 21.23
CA GLU A 616 36.10 13.36 21.10
C GLU A 616 36.49 13.53 19.63
N ASP A 617 36.46 12.44 18.87
CA ASP A 617 36.95 12.40 17.51
C ASP A 617 36.18 13.34 16.58
N PHE A 618 34.84 13.22 16.51
CA PHE A 618 34.09 14.08 15.59
C PHE A 618 33.99 15.53 16.09
N ILE A 619 34.11 15.81 17.39
CA ILE A 619 34.21 17.18 17.92
C ILE A 619 35.53 17.82 17.46
N LYS A 620 36.63 17.08 17.57
CA LYS A 620 37.95 17.56 17.17
C LYS A 620 38.05 17.78 15.66
N GLU A 621 37.48 16.87 14.87
CA GLU A 621 37.38 17.06 13.42
C GLU A 621 36.44 18.22 13.07
N ALA A 622 35.31 18.40 13.77
CA ALA A 622 34.45 19.57 13.59
C ALA A 622 35.24 20.87 13.78
N ARG A 623 36.03 21.00 14.86
CA ARG A 623 36.88 22.17 15.09
C ARG A 623 37.93 22.37 13.98
N LYS A 624 38.54 21.30 13.47
CA LYS A 624 39.49 21.36 12.34
C LYS A 624 38.84 21.81 11.03
N MET A 625 37.57 21.45 10.84
CA MET A 625 36.76 21.85 9.69
C MET A 625 36.17 23.27 9.82
N ASP A 626 36.57 24.05 10.83
CA ASP A 626 36.01 25.38 11.10
C ASP A 626 34.49 25.32 11.36
N VAL A 627 34.06 24.29 12.09
CA VAL A 627 32.71 24.17 12.65
C VAL A 627 32.77 24.59 14.11
N SER A 628 31.89 25.53 14.50
CA SER A 628 31.78 26.00 15.87
C SER A 628 31.07 24.96 16.71
N VAL A 629 31.73 24.51 17.78
CA VAL A 629 31.18 23.57 18.75
C VAL A 629 30.84 24.32 20.04
N GLY A 630 29.63 24.09 20.56
CA GLY A 630 29.16 24.67 21.81
C GLY A 630 30.04 24.30 23.02
N PRO A 631 29.89 24.99 24.15
CA PRO A 631 30.69 24.72 25.36
C PRO A 631 30.34 23.38 26.06
N GLY A 632 29.34 22.65 25.57
CA GLY A 632 28.78 21.44 26.17
C GLY A 632 27.45 21.71 26.86
N ARG A 633 26.47 20.81 26.68
CA ARG A 633 25.12 20.88 27.27
C ARG A 633 24.86 19.68 28.17
N GLY A 634 23.93 19.85 29.12
CA GLY A 634 23.44 18.76 29.95
C GLY A 634 24.43 18.37 31.05
N SER A 635 24.37 17.10 31.46
CA SER A 635 25.19 16.59 32.56
C SER A 635 26.65 16.35 32.17
N ALA A 636 26.97 16.20 30.88
CA ALA A 636 28.33 16.00 30.38
C ALA A 636 29.33 17.09 30.83
N ALA A 637 28.85 18.32 31.07
CA ALA A 637 29.66 19.42 31.59
C ALA A 637 30.25 19.17 33.01
N GLY A 638 29.75 18.18 33.75
CA GLY A 638 30.28 17.78 35.06
C GLY A 638 31.50 16.84 35.01
N SER A 639 31.93 16.39 33.83
CA SER A 639 33.07 15.47 33.68
C SER A 639 34.38 16.20 33.37
N ALA A 640 35.38 16.01 34.23
CA ALA A 640 36.74 16.49 34.01
C ALA A 640 37.41 15.76 32.84
N VAL A 641 37.08 14.48 32.63
CA VAL A 641 37.52 13.72 31.45
C VAL A 641 36.99 14.37 30.16
N ALA A 642 35.69 14.68 30.10
CA ALA A 642 35.10 15.35 28.93
C ALA A 642 35.71 16.74 28.66
N TYR A 643 36.05 17.49 29.72
CA TYR A 643 36.74 18.78 29.59
C TYR A 643 38.17 18.64 29.02
N CYS A 644 38.93 17.64 29.48
CA CYS A 644 40.27 17.35 29.01
C CYS A 644 40.29 16.89 27.54
N LEU A 645 39.28 16.14 27.11
CA LEU A 645 39.09 15.71 25.72
C LEU A 645 38.52 16.80 24.81
N GLU A 646 38.30 18.01 25.32
CA GLU A 646 37.67 19.14 24.60
C GLU A 646 36.23 18.88 24.12
N ILE A 647 35.60 17.84 24.65
CA ILE A 647 34.16 17.54 24.46
C ILE A 647 33.34 18.67 25.09
N THR A 648 33.74 19.11 26.28
CA THR A 648 33.18 20.29 26.94
C THR A 648 34.25 21.36 27.10
N ASN A 649 33.82 22.61 27.29
CA ASN A 649 34.71 23.76 27.42
C ASN A 649 34.55 24.50 28.77
N ILE A 650 33.86 23.87 29.73
CA ILE A 650 33.67 24.38 31.10
C ILE A 650 34.47 23.49 32.04
N ASP A 651 35.30 24.09 32.88
CA ASP A 651 36.11 23.37 33.88
C ASP A 651 35.23 22.95 35.08
N PRO A 652 34.94 21.65 35.25
CA PRO A 652 34.02 21.19 36.29
C PRO A 652 34.61 21.32 37.69
N ILE A 653 35.93 21.27 37.85
CA ILE A 653 36.59 21.37 39.17
C ILE A 653 36.48 22.80 39.67
N LYS A 654 36.72 23.78 38.80
CA LYS A 654 36.61 25.22 39.13
C LYS A 654 35.20 25.64 39.55
N TYR A 655 34.17 25.05 38.95
CA TYR A 655 32.77 25.40 39.17
C TYR A 655 32.02 24.40 40.07
N ASP A 656 32.72 23.46 40.70
CA ASP A 656 32.17 22.44 41.60
C ASP A 656 31.00 21.65 40.97
N LEU A 657 31.20 21.24 39.70
CA LEU A 657 30.23 20.44 38.97
C LEU A 657 30.44 18.95 39.27
N LEU A 658 29.34 18.27 39.60
CA LEU A 658 29.35 16.87 40.05
C LEU A 658 29.37 15.91 38.86
N PHE A 659 30.33 14.97 38.87
CA PHE A 659 30.44 13.92 37.85
C PHE A 659 29.34 12.86 37.99
N GLU A 660 28.91 12.56 39.21
CA GLU A 660 27.94 11.52 39.52
C GLU A 660 26.54 11.84 38.98
N ARG A 661 26.28 13.13 38.69
CA ARG A 661 25.08 13.57 37.98
C ARG A 661 25.10 13.18 36.51
N PHE A 662 26.29 13.01 35.93
CA PHE A 662 26.49 12.55 34.57
C PHE A 662 26.53 11.02 34.51
N LEU A 663 27.42 10.41 35.28
CA LEU A 663 27.60 8.96 35.30
C LEU A 663 27.58 8.48 36.74
N ASN A 664 26.49 7.81 37.11
CA ASN A 664 26.30 7.31 38.46
C ASN A 664 26.87 5.89 38.60
N PRO A 665 27.84 5.64 39.50
CA PRO A 665 28.43 4.32 39.68
C PRO A 665 27.42 3.27 40.21
N ASP A 666 26.40 3.68 40.96
CA ASP A 666 25.37 2.80 41.52
C ASP A 666 24.27 2.45 40.51
N ARG A 667 24.23 3.14 39.37
CA ARG A 667 23.25 2.92 38.30
C ARG A 667 23.92 3.01 36.94
N VAL A 668 24.31 1.85 36.41
CA VAL A 668 24.81 1.73 35.04
C VAL A 668 23.69 2.09 34.06
N SER A 669 23.77 3.29 33.49
CA SER A 669 22.91 3.76 32.40
C SER A 669 23.79 4.41 31.35
N LEU A 670 23.39 4.31 30.07
CA LEU A 670 24.11 4.94 28.97
C LEU A 670 24.18 6.47 29.22
N PRO A 671 25.40 7.06 29.27
CA PRO A 671 25.54 8.51 29.36
C PRO A 671 25.05 9.18 28.08
N ASP A 672 24.38 10.33 28.23
CA ASP A 672 23.87 11.14 27.12
C ASP A 672 24.74 12.39 26.95
N ILE A 673 25.52 12.45 25.87
CA ILE A 673 26.37 13.61 25.54
C ILE A 673 25.74 14.38 24.39
N ASP A 674 24.94 15.38 24.75
CA ASP A 674 24.35 16.34 23.81
C ASP A 674 25.40 17.38 23.36
N ILE A 675 25.58 17.52 22.04
CA ILE A 675 26.59 18.41 21.44
C ILE A 675 25.91 19.38 20.49
N ASP A 676 26.22 20.66 20.67
CA ASP A 676 25.71 21.74 19.83
C ASP A 676 26.74 22.08 18.75
N PHE A 677 26.31 22.09 17.49
CA PHE A 677 27.08 22.58 16.34
C PHE A 677 26.38 23.80 15.74
N ASP A 678 27.12 24.68 15.05
CA ASP A 678 26.49 25.69 14.21
C ASP A 678 25.71 25.04 13.05
N ASP A 679 24.62 25.70 12.64
CA ASP A 679 23.65 25.15 11.69
C ASP A 679 24.27 24.88 10.30
N GLU A 680 25.17 25.75 9.84
CA GLU A 680 25.86 25.62 8.54
C GLU A 680 26.90 24.49 8.55
N GLY A 681 27.62 24.32 9.66
CA GLY A 681 28.68 23.35 9.83
C GLY A 681 28.21 21.93 10.13
N ARG A 682 26.98 21.77 10.63
CA ARG A 682 26.46 20.48 11.07
C ARG A 682 26.47 19.39 10.00
N GLN A 683 26.07 19.70 8.76
CA GLN A 683 26.05 18.69 7.70
C GLN A 683 27.46 18.15 7.41
N ARG A 684 28.49 19.00 7.50
CA ARG A 684 29.90 18.58 7.31
C ARG A 684 30.35 17.57 8.37
N VAL A 685 29.86 17.72 9.60
CA VAL A 685 30.12 16.74 10.69
C VAL A 685 29.42 15.42 10.42
N ILE A 686 28.17 15.46 9.95
CA ILE A 686 27.42 14.26 9.56
C ILE A 686 28.14 13.54 8.42
N ASP A 687 28.58 14.27 7.40
CA ASP A 687 29.31 13.72 6.26
C ASP A 687 30.65 13.10 6.68
N TYR A 688 31.35 13.71 7.64
CA TYR A 688 32.55 13.12 8.25
C TYR A 688 32.23 11.78 8.93
N VAL A 689 31.18 11.73 9.75
CA VAL A 689 30.75 10.51 10.43
C VAL A 689 30.36 9.43 9.43
N ILE A 690 29.64 9.78 8.35
CA ILE A 690 29.31 8.88 7.24
C ILE A 690 30.56 8.32 6.57
N ASN A 691 31.54 9.18 6.27
CA ASN A 691 32.79 8.76 5.62
C ASN A 691 33.66 7.87 6.53
N LYS A 692 33.63 8.10 7.84
CA LYS A 692 34.42 7.35 8.82
C LYS A 692 33.83 5.98 9.14
N TYR A 693 32.53 5.91 9.40
CA TYR A 693 31.86 4.66 9.82
C TYR A 693 31.16 3.92 8.68
N GLY A 694 30.97 4.56 7.52
CA GLY A 694 30.27 3.98 6.37
C GLY A 694 28.80 4.41 6.28
N ALA A 695 28.33 4.68 5.06
CA ALA A 695 26.97 5.16 4.81
C ALA A 695 25.86 4.19 5.26
N ASN A 696 26.14 2.89 5.25
CA ASN A 696 25.21 1.86 5.72
C ASN A 696 25.23 1.65 7.25
N GLN A 697 26.11 2.35 7.98
CA GLN A 697 26.20 2.28 9.45
C GLN A 697 25.70 3.56 10.13
N VAL A 698 25.35 4.58 9.34
CA VAL A 698 24.92 5.89 9.84
C VAL A 698 23.55 6.22 9.29
N ALA A 699 22.59 6.50 10.18
CA ALA A 699 21.23 6.87 9.78
C ALA A 699 20.67 7.98 10.66
N GLN A 700 19.71 8.74 10.12
CA GLN A 700 18.90 9.66 10.91
C GLN A 700 17.77 8.91 11.63
N ILE A 701 17.32 9.47 12.75
CA ILE A 701 16.15 8.93 13.45
C ILE A 701 14.87 9.36 12.75
N ILE A 702 13.96 8.43 12.47
CA ILE A 702 12.64 8.76 11.93
C ILE A 702 11.76 9.45 12.97
N THR A 703 10.92 10.36 12.50
CA THR A 703 9.83 10.94 13.30
C THR A 703 8.49 10.65 12.65
N TYR A 704 7.50 10.36 13.48
CA TYR A 704 6.13 10.13 13.04
C TYR A 704 5.29 11.36 13.34
N GLY A 705 4.86 12.08 12.31
CA GLY A 705 3.94 13.19 12.46
C GLY A 705 2.52 12.65 12.67
N THR A 706 2.02 12.70 13.90
CA THR A 706 0.65 12.26 14.24
C THR A 706 -0.35 13.39 14.05
N MET A 707 -1.60 13.05 13.73
CA MET A 707 -2.72 14.00 13.73
C MET A 707 -3.02 14.44 15.16
N ALA A 708 -2.52 15.63 15.53
CA ALA A 708 -2.86 16.28 16.79
C ALA A 708 -4.25 16.92 16.73
N ALA A 709 -4.89 17.14 17.88
CA ALA A 709 -6.24 17.68 18.01
C ALA A 709 -6.63 18.77 16.97
N LYS A 710 -5.81 19.84 16.84
CA LYS A 710 -6.07 20.93 15.89
C LYS A 710 -5.94 20.51 14.42
N SER A 711 -4.93 19.71 14.09
CA SER A 711 -4.77 19.20 12.73
C SER A 711 -5.84 18.18 12.36
N SER A 712 -6.29 17.35 13.32
CA SER A 712 -7.39 16.41 13.09
C SER A 712 -8.66 17.16 12.70
N ILE A 713 -9.04 18.21 13.45
CA ILE A 713 -10.19 19.04 13.10
C ILE A 713 -10.05 19.64 11.70
N ARG A 714 -8.89 20.23 11.37
CA ARG A 714 -8.68 20.88 10.07
C ARG A 714 -8.68 19.89 8.90
N ASP A 715 -8.09 18.71 9.08
CA ASP A 715 -8.04 17.69 8.04
C ASP A 715 -9.42 17.06 7.81
N THR A 716 -10.15 16.75 8.89
CA THR A 716 -11.55 16.29 8.83
C THR A 716 -12.46 17.35 8.20
N ALA A 717 -12.38 18.61 8.64
CA ALA A 717 -13.18 19.71 8.11
C ALA A 717 -13.00 19.88 6.60
N ARG A 718 -11.76 19.75 6.10
CA ARG A 718 -11.46 19.88 4.68
C ARG A 718 -12.14 18.79 3.84
N VAL A 719 -12.15 17.57 4.36
CA VAL A 719 -12.72 16.40 3.68
C VAL A 719 -14.26 16.44 3.70
N LEU A 720 -14.84 16.90 4.82
CA LEU A 720 -16.28 17.13 4.98
C LEU A 720 -16.78 18.44 4.34
N ASP A 721 -15.90 19.17 3.64
CA ASP A 721 -16.19 20.44 2.99
C ASP A 721 -16.75 21.53 3.92
N LEU A 722 -16.37 21.50 5.20
CA LEU A 722 -16.72 22.55 6.16
C LEU A 722 -15.98 23.85 5.79
N PRO A 723 -16.66 25.01 5.78
CA PRO A 723 -16.03 26.29 5.46
C PRO A 723 -14.79 26.57 6.29
N LEU A 724 -13.72 27.04 5.64
CA LEU A 724 -12.41 27.26 6.27
C LEU A 724 -12.47 28.16 7.52
N HIS A 725 -13.36 29.15 7.51
CA HIS A 725 -13.59 30.03 8.65
C HIS A 725 -14.06 29.25 9.89
N ASP A 726 -15.01 28.34 9.72
CA ASP A 726 -15.60 27.56 10.80
C ASP A 726 -14.63 26.49 11.29
N ALA A 727 -13.92 25.85 10.37
CA ALA A 727 -12.83 24.94 10.70
C ALA A 727 -11.74 25.61 11.56
N ASP A 728 -11.33 26.84 11.22
CA ASP A 728 -10.32 27.58 11.98
C ASP A 728 -10.85 28.07 13.33
N ARG A 729 -12.13 28.47 13.40
CA ARG A 729 -12.83 28.80 14.66
C ARG A 729 -12.79 27.61 15.62
N ILE A 730 -13.25 26.43 15.18
CA ILE A 730 -13.28 25.22 16.00
C ILE A 730 -11.86 24.82 16.44
N ALA A 731 -10.89 24.85 15.52
CA ALA A 731 -9.50 24.50 15.84
C ALA A 731 -8.85 25.44 16.89
N LYS A 732 -9.27 26.71 16.95
CA LYS A 732 -8.78 27.68 17.94
C LYS A 732 -9.32 27.45 19.35
N LEU A 733 -10.50 26.84 19.50
CA LEU A 733 -11.09 26.49 20.80
C LEU A 733 -10.25 25.46 21.59
N ILE A 734 -9.38 24.70 20.94
CA ILE A 734 -8.62 23.61 21.57
C ILE A 734 -7.42 24.17 22.38
N PRO A 735 -7.36 23.95 23.70
CA PRO A 735 -6.31 24.50 24.58
C PRO A 735 -5.05 23.59 24.64
N GLY A 736 -4.61 23.06 23.50
CA GLY A 736 -3.42 22.20 23.40
C GLY A 736 -3.55 20.83 24.08
N LEU A 737 -4.74 20.43 24.54
CA LEU A 737 -5.04 19.10 25.05
C LEU A 737 -5.45 18.15 23.92
N LYS A 738 -5.24 16.84 24.15
CA LYS A 738 -5.80 15.79 23.28
C LYS A 738 -7.33 15.76 23.38
N LEU A 739 -8.02 15.59 22.27
CA LEU A 739 -9.49 15.51 22.20
C LEU A 739 -10.03 14.43 23.14
N LYS A 740 -9.39 13.25 23.21
CA LYS A 740 -9.83 12.20 24.15
C LYS A 740 -9.82 12.61 25.63
N ASN A 741 -8.95 13.55 26.04
CA ASN A 741 -8.95 14.04 27.42
C ASN A 741 -9.99 15.15 27.62
N ILE A 742 -10.40 15.84 26.55
CA ILE A 742 -11.43 16.88 26.61
C ILE A 742 -12.81 16.25 26.76
N PHE A 743 -13.07 15.21 25.98
CA PHE A 743 -14.36 14.49 25.95
C PHE A 743 -14.37 13.22 26.83
N GLY A 744 -13.31 13.00 27.62
CA GLY A 744 -13.17 11.80 28.45
C GLY A 744 -13.83 11.96 29.82
N ASP A 745 -14.57 10.94 30.25
CA ASP A 745 -15.27 10.93 31.54
C ASP A 745 -14.45 10.40 32.72
N ASP A 746 -13.23 9.93 32.48
CA ASP A 746 -12.34 9.39 33.51
C ASP A 746 -11.71 10.48 34.38
N ASP A 747 -11.27 10.10 35.58
CA ASP A 747 -10.71 11.03 36.58
C ASP A 747 -9.48 11.80 36.06
N LYS A 748 -8.68 11.19 35.18
CA LYS A 748 -7.49 11.81 34.60
C LYS A 748 -7.87 12.88 33.57
N SER A 749 -8.86 12.61 32.74
CA SER A 749 -9.43 13.58 31.79
C SER A 749 -10.06 14.77 32.53
N LYS A 750 -10.92 14.48 33.52
CA LYS A 750 -11.54 15.51 34.37
C LYS A 750 -10.50 16.36 35.12
N SER A 751 -9.43 15.75 35.62
CA SER A 751 -8.33 16.48 36.28
C SER A 751 -7.61 17.42 35.33
N LYS A 752 -7.37 17.01 34.08
CA LYS A 752 -6.73 17.87 33.07
C LYS A 752 -7.59 19.05 32.67
N VAL A 753 -8.89 18.83 32.46
CA VAL A 753 -9.84 19.91 32.13
C VAL A 753 -9.99 20.88 33.29
N LYS A 754 -10.03 20.40 34.54
CA LYS A 754 -10.04 21.26 35.75
C LYS A 754 -8.77 22.08 35.94
N GLY A 755 -7.64 21.66 35.37
CA GLY A 755 -6.37 22.38 35.44
C GLY A 755 -6.22 23.52 34.43
N LEU A 756 -7.20 23.71 33.54
CA LEU A 756 -7.20 24.78 32.54
C LEU A 756 -7.46 26.16 33.14
N ARG A 757 -7.01 27.21 32.45
CA ARG A 757 -7.37 28.59 32.80
C ARG A 757 -8.87 28.83 32.50
N SER A 758 -9.48 29.82 33.15
CA SER A 758 -10.91 30.11 33.00
C SER A 758 -11.34 30.30 31.53
N GLU A 759 -10.55 31.04 30.73
CA GLU A 759 -10.81 31.24 29.29
C GLU A 759 -10.70 29.95 28.48
N GLU A 760 -9.72 29.09 28.78
CA GLU A 760 -9.57 27.78 28.13
C GLU A 760 -10.69 26.81 28.49
N ALA A 761 -11.21 26.89 29.72
CA ALA A 761 -12.34 26.09 30.18
C ALA A 761 -13.66 26.52 29.51
N GLU A 762 -13.87 27.81 29.28
CA GLU A 762 -15.00 28.32 28.49
C GLU A 762 -14.94 27.81 27.04
N ASN A 763 -13.77 27.88 26.40
CA ASN A 763 -13.58 27.36 25.04
C ASN A 763 -13.85 25.85 24.94
N VAL A 764 -13.44 25.07 25.95
CA VAL A 764 -13.74 23.64 26.03
C VAL A 764 -15.24 23.38 26.17
N THR A 765 -15.93 24.19 26.97
CA THR A 765 -17.39 24.08 27.15
C THR A 765 -18.12 24.39 25.85
N GLU A 766 -17.70 25.43 25.11
CA GLU A 766 -18.22 25.72 23.77
C GLU A 766 -17.98 24.55 22.81
N LEU A 767 -16.77 23.99 22.80
CA LEU A 767 -16.42 22.86 21.94
C LEU A 767 -17.31 21.62 22.22
N ILE A 768 -17.60 21.34 23.49
CA ILE A 768 -18.52 20.26 23.90
C ILE A 768 -19.93 20.54 23.38
N ASN A 769 -20.45 21.75 23.60
CA ASN A 769 -21.78 22.13 23.11
C ASN A 769 -21.90 22.01 21.58
N ILE A 770 -20.86 22.37 20.83
CA ILE A 770 -20.85 22.19 19.37
C ILE A 770 -20.89 20.70 19.01
N SER A 771 -20.13 19.85 19.71
CA SER A 771 -20.07 18.41 19.45
C SER A 771 -21.38 17.66 19.71
N GLU A 772 -22.23 18.20 20.61
CA GLU A 772 -23.55 17.67 20.96
C GLU A 772 -24.66 18.22 20.05
N GLY A 773 -24.34 19.20 19.21
CA GLY A 773 -25.29 19.80 18.26
C GLY A 773 -25.57 18.92 17.03
N GLU A 774 -26.35 19.47 16.11
CA GLU A 774 -26.65 18.87 14.81
C GLU A 774 -25.97 19.68 13.70
N GLY A 775 -25.27 19.00 12.78
CA GLY A 775 -24.64 19.62 11.60
C GLY A 775 -23.16 19.26 11.39
N LEU A 776 -22.57 19.83 10.34
CA LEU A 776 -21.20 19.53 9.90
C LEU A 776 -20.14 19.89 10.96
N ASP A 777 -20.37 20.93 11.77
CA ASP A 777 -19.47 21.29 12.88
C ASP A 777 -19.35 20.15 13.91
N ALA A 778 -20.50 19.61 14.33
CA ALA A 778 -20.59 18.52 15.30
C ALA A 778 -19.98 17.24 14.74
N GLU A 779 -20.33 16.89 13.50
CA GLU A 779 -19.79 15.74 12.79
C GLU A 779 -18.27 15.84 12.65
N THR A 780 -17.75 17.01 12.25
CA THR A 780 -16.31 17.26 12.15
C THR A 780 -15.59 16.99 13.46
N ILE A 781 -16.12 17.47 14.59
CA ILE A 781 -15.51 17.24 15.91
C ILE A 781 -15.54 15.76 16.26
N ASN A 782 -16.67 15.09 16.07
CA ASN A 782 -16.84 13.68 16.43
C ASN A 782 -15.96 12.75 15.60
N GLN A 783 -15.84 12.98 14.29
CA GLN A 783 -14.95 12.23 13.42
C GLN A 783 -13.47 12.55 13.71
N ALA A 784 -13.12 13.81 13.99
CA ALA A 784 -11.75 14.19 14.35
C ALA A 784 -11.27 13.55 15.66
N ARG A 785 -12.18 13.24 16.60
CA ARG A 785 -11.85 12.50 17.84
C ARG A 785 -11.33 11.10 17.54
N ALA A 786 -11.94 10.40 16.58
CA ALA A 786 -11.51 9.08 16.17
C ALA A 786 -10.19 9.09 15.36
N LEU A 787 -9.94 10.16 14.60
CA LEU A 787 -8.72 10.32 13.81
C LEU A 787 -7.52 10.86 14.59
N GLU A 788 -7.73 11.40 15.79
CA GLU A 788 -6.64 11.89 16.63
C GLU A 788 -5.66 10.76 17.00
N GLY A 789 -4.38 10.98 16.70
CA GLY A 789 -3.31 10.01 16.98
C GLY A 789 -2.91 9.14 15.79
N SER A 790 -3.70 9.10 14.71
CA SER A 790 -3.31 8.47 13.45
C SER A 790 -2.02 9.08 12.92
N VAL A 791 -1.15 8.25 12.33
CA VAL A 791 0.10 8.74 11.72
C VAL A 791 -0.24 9.36 10.37
N ARG A 792 0.17 10.62 10.19
CA ARG A 792 -0.10 11.42 8.99
C ARG A 792 1.05 11.37 8.00
N ASN A 793 2.29 11.40 8.49
CA ASN A 793 3.49 11.36 7.67
C ASN A 793 4.72 10.92 8.46
N THR A 794 5.78 10.60 7.73
CA THR A 794 7.13 10.43 8.26
C THR A 794 7.96 11.68 7.99
N GLY A 795 8.88 11.97 8.92
CA GLY A 795 9.92 12.98 8.80
C GLY A 795 11.23 12.49 9.39
N THR A 796 12.27 13.33 9.36
CA THR A 796 13.57 13.05 9.97
C THR A 796 13.73 13.85 11.25
N HIS A 797 14.33 13.25 12.28
CA HIS A 797 14.57 13.92 13.55
C HIS A 797 15.54 15.07 13.34
N ALA A 798 15.21 16.22 13.90
CA ALA A 798 15.97 17.45 13.67
C ALA A 798 17.45 17.28 14.00
N CYS A 799 17.82 16.55 15.05
CA CYS A 799 19.21 16.41 15.52
C CYS A 799 19.75 14.97 15.62
N GLY A 800 18.89 13.96 15.41
CA GLY A 800 19.16 12.59 15.87
C GLY A 800 19.88 11.78 14.81
N VAL A 801 21.08 11.29 15.12
CA VAL A 801 21.87 10.42 14.25
C VAL A 801 22.23 9.15 15.03
N ILE A 802 22.09 8.01 14.39
CA ILE A 802 22.45 6.69 14.91
C ILE A 802 23.70 6.23 14.16
N ILE A 803 24.66 5.69 14.92
CA ILE A 803 25.86 5.04 14.40
C ILE A 803 25.86 3.60 14.93
N THR A 804 25.92 2.62 14.03
CA THR A 804 25.88 1.20 14.38
C THR A 804 27.23 0.53 14.14
N PRO A 805 27.57 -0.56 14.87
CA PRO A 805 28.82 -1.29 14.67
C PRO A 805 28.88 -2.12 13.38
N GLU A 806 27.72 -2.38 12.77
CA GLU A 806 27.55 -3.09 11.51
C GLU A 806 26.49 -2.40 10.66
N ASP A 807 26.22 -2.93 9.47
CA ASP A 807 25.16 -2.45 8.58
C ASP A 807 23.82 -2.36 9.33
N ILE A 808 23.23 -1.17 9.37
CA ILE A 808 22.02 -0.89 10.12
C ILE A 808 20.83 -1.75 9.67
N THR A 809 20.82 -2.16 8.40
CA THR A 809 19.75 -2.99 7.83
C THR A 809 19.79 -4.44 8.35
N ASN A 810 20.90 -4.88 8.98
CA ASN A 810 20.95 -6.14 9.76
C ASN A 810 20.22 -6.01 11.10
N LEU A 811 20.03 -4.78 11.57
CA LEU A 811 19.58 -4.50 12.93
C LEU A 811 18.10 -4.15 12.99
N ILE A 812 17.69 -3.23 12.11
CA ILE A 812 16.36 -2.61 12.04
C ILE A 812 15.99 -2.31 10.58
N PRO A 813 14.68 -2.22 10.24
CA PRO A 813 14.27 -1.70 8.94
C PRO A 813 14.70 -0.24 8.80
N VAL A 814 14.99 0.20 7.57
CA VAL A 814 15.34 1.59 7.26
C VAL A 814 14.66 2.06 5.98
N ALA A 815 14.62 3.37 5.75
CA ALA A 815 14.18 3.99 4.51
C ALA A 815 15.19 5.04 4.05
N THR A 816 14.97 5.67 2.90
CA THR A 816 15.71 6.86 2.48
C THR A 816 15.04 8.12 3.01
N ALA A 817 15.84 9.04 3.55
CA ALA A 817 15.35 10.36 3.92
C ALA A 817 14.91 11.14 2.68
N LYS A 818 13.82 11.92 2.79
CA LYS A 818 13.26 12.64 1.64
C LYS A 818 14.28 13.62 1.05
N GLY A 819 14.61 13.42 -0.23
CA GLY A 819 15.50 14.31 -0.98
C GLY A 819 16.99 14.07 -0.74
N THR A 820 17.38 13.00 -0.06
CA THR A 820 18.78 12.64 0.22
C THR A 820 18.98 11.13 0.13
N ASP A 821 20.22 10.68 -0.09
CA ASP A 821 20.57 9.25 -0.07
C ASP A 821 20.86 8.71 1.34
N MET A 822 20.70 9.55 2.37
CA MET A 822 20.94 9.16 3.76
C MET A 822 19.83 8.23 4.27
N TYR A 823 20.22 7.18 5.00
CA TYR A 823 19.28 6.29 5.64
C TYR A 823 18.56 6.97 6.81
N VAL A 824 17.29 6.60 6.99
CA VAL A 824 16.46 6.95 8.14
C VAL A 824 15.89 5.66 8.73
N THR A 825 15.88 5.54 10.06
CA THR A 825 15.48 4.32 10.79
C THR A 825 13.99 3.98 10.74
#